data_AF-A0AAU8EXG4-F1
#
_entry.id   AF-A0AAU8EXG4-F1
#
_cell.length_a   1.000
_cell.length_b   1.000
_cell.length_c   1.000
_cell.angle_alpha   90.00
_cell.angle_beta   90.00
_cell.angle_gamma   90.00
#
_symmetry.space_group_name_H-M   'P 1'
#
loop_
_entity.id
_entity.type
_entity.pdbx_description
1 polymer ?
#
loop_
_entity_poly.entity_id
_entity_poly.type
_entity_poly.pdbx_seq_one_letter_code
_entity_poly.pdbx_strand_id
1 'polypeptide(L)'
;MNDPNGMVFYKGVYHLYYQHNPSGNQWGNMSWGHATSTDLVHWKEQPLAIATDDQQDIFSGSVVVDKNNSSGLGTAENPPLVAIFTSAYKDASPYKGLQAQSLAYSLDEGKTWTKYSGNPVLNRNSANFRDPKVFWYDSPGGGGYWVMTAVEATEHKVVLYKSGNLKDWTQLSEFGPANATGGLWECPDLFPLAVDGDPANVKWVMVVNINPGGVAGGSAGQYFVGNFDGTTFTSETTKASDALPAGTPLAGFNDGTYNGWTVNNEPGNWKDGPFAGAPAAGTIAGQNAVTGFAGAGLINSFNDGDWPLGSMTSPQFTVDSDYLNFLVGGGQHPRVSDKLDNTPPPGDLLFNGFEVPDGSTLADAGWTGTGDLAPAFQPATSGGDFYIGAKRINTFDTAGAPGDDRQGTLTSPSFTVNRNFMSMLVGGGHRTAGSGQTLEAQLLVNGNVVRSLAGDDAGALNWKGWDVSEFAGQQAQLRIVDQATGGWGHLTLDHVMLTDQAAVPRSDETTVNLVVDGKVVRSATGANSEVLDWASWNVSEFRGRQASIRVVDNNRFGWGHILADEFVASPQPATPRVQTYDWLDYGRDYYASVSFNNMPQSKRIMLGWMNNWDYANNIPTSPWRSAMSLPREVALTQTANGPRLTQKAVQQVDGLGTKESYAEKRARNIPAGTHALPSAASGDVQRIDVTFAPGSASKAGITVLGNGNKSTVIGYDKAAGELYIDRSNSGNTDFHPLFVSVDSAPVTLDASGNVTLRIYVDRSSVEVFAQNGLRTITDQVFPEQGANQVALFAEGGTARLKSLTVTPLSRSMFLAAQVPTKNRK
;
A
#
# COMPACT_ATOMS: atom_id res chain seq x y z
N MET A 1 -10.95 -12.55 -6.26
CA MET A 1 -9.80 -13.07 -7.03
C MET A 1 -8.56 -12.33 -6.58
N ASN A 2 -7.41 -13.02 -6.50
CA ASN A 2 -6.09 -12.38 -6.30
C ASN A 2 -5.09 -12.86 -7.36
N ASP A 3 -3.99 -13.47 -6.95
CA ASP A 3 -2.80 -13.77 -7.76
C ASP A 3 -3.14 -14.57 -9.03
N PRO A 4 -2.52 -14.26 -10.19
CA PRO A 4 -2.52 -15.15 -11.32
C PRO A 4 -1.68 -16.40 -11.03
N ASN A 5 -2.21 -17.57 -11.36
CA ASN A 5 -1.55 -18.85 -11.13
C ASN A 5 -1.51 -19.68 -12.40
N GLY A 6 -0.60 -20.64 -12.43
CA GLY A 6 -0.63 -21.72 -13.42
C GLY A 6 -0.61 -21.27 -14.88
N MET A 7 -0.16 -20.05 -15.17
CA MET A 7 -0.28 -19.49 -16.51
C MET A 7 0.55 -20.32 -17.49
N VAL A 8 -0.11 -20.96 -18.46
CA VAL A 8 0.52 -21.87 -19.42
C VAL A 8 -0.15 -21.78 -20.78
N PHE A 9 0.66 -21.77 -21.83
CA PHE A 9 0.16 -21.93 -23.19
C PHE A 9 0.25 -23.41 -23.60
N TYR A 10 -0.87 -24.01 -23.98
CA TYR A 10 -0.92 -25.41 -24.39
C TYR A 10 -1.90 -25.61 -25.55
N LYS A 11 -1.44 -26.28 -26.62
CA LYS A 11 -2.23 -26.61 -27.82
C LYS A 11 -3.07 -25.44 -28.39
N GLY A 12 -2.49 -24.25 -28.47
CA GLY A 12 -3.18 -23.07 -29.03
C GLY A 12 -4.03 -22.28 -28.04
N VAL A 13 -4.05 -22.67 -26.77
CA VAL A 13 -4.87 -22.07 -25.71
C VAL A 13 -3.98 -21.50 -24.62
N TYR A 14 -4.27 -20.26 -24.22
CA TYR A 14 -3.74 -19.64 -23.01
C TYR A 14 -4.62 -20.02 -21.83
N HIS A 15 -4.03 -20.64 -20.82
CA HIS A 15 -4.67 -20.95 -19.55
C HIS A 15 -4.25 -19.92 -18.51
N LEU A 16 -5.23 -19.31 -17.86
CA LEU A 16 -5.04 -18.44 -16.69
C LEU A 16 -5.77 -19.10 -15.53
N TYR A 17 -5.00 -19.59 -14.55
CA TYR A 17 -5.56 -19.94 -13.25
C TYR A 17 -5.39 -18.74 -12.32
N TYR A 18 -6.08 -18.72 -11.20
CA TYR A 18 -6.00 -17.61 -10.25
C TYR A 18 -6.50 -18.02 -8.88
N GLN A 19 -5.95 -17.40 -7.85
CA GLN A 19 -6.47 -17.55 -6.50
C GLN A 19 -7.91 -17.06 -6.42
N HIS A 20 -8.80 -17.92 -5.92
CA HIS A 20 -10.24 -17.76 -5.99
C HIS A 20 -10.92 -18.26 -4.73
N ASN A 21 -11.86 -17.46 -4.21
CA ASN A 21 -12.84 -17.89 -3.22
C ASN A 21 -14.16 -18.22 -3.95
N PRO A 22 -14.54 -19.50 -4.08
CA PRO A 22 -15.80 -19.88 -4.72
C PRO A 22 -17.03 -19.59 -3.86
N SER A 23 -16.86 -19.21 -2.59
CA SER A 23 -17.93 -19.02 -1.61
C SER A 23 -18.21 -17.55 -1.29
N GLY A 24 -17.47 -16.60 -1.86
CA GLY A 24 -17.62 -15.19 -1.54
C GLY A 24 -16.71 -14.27 -2.35
N ASN A 25 -16.86 -12.96 -2.15
CA ASN A 25 -16.07 -11.94 -2.83
C ASN A 25 -14.91 -11.40 -1.96
N GLN A 26 -14.64 -12.01 -0.80
CA GLN A 26 -13.50 -11.72 0.07
C GLN A 26 -12.50 -12.88 0.09
N TRP A 27 -11.32 -12.68 0.64
CA TRP A 27 -10.36 -13.76 0.83
C TRP A 27 -10.89 -14.84 1.80
N GLY A 28 -10.62 -16.11 1.49
CA GLY A 28 -11.08 -17.30 2.22
C GLY A 28 -11.36 -18.49 1.29
N ASN A 29 -11.30 -19.73 1.78
CA ASN A 29 -11.54 -20.95 0.98
C ASN A 29 -10.68 -21.02 -0.30
N MET A 30 -9.38 -20.71 -0.17
CA MET A 30 -8.52 -20.48 -1.33
C MET A 30 -8.39 -21.72 -2.23
N SER A 31 -8.82 -21.52 -3.46
CA SER A 31 -8.88 -22.49 -4.54
C SER A 31 -8.29 -21.88 -5.81
N TRP A 32 -8.01 -22.69 -6.83
CA TRP A 32 -7.67 -22.18 -8.16
C TRP A 32 -8.91 -22.10 -9.06
N GLY A 33 -9.30 -20.87 -9.41
CA GLY A 33 -10.19 -20.60 -10.54
C GLY A 33 -9.48 -20.81 -11.88
N HIS A 34 -10.22 -20.80 -12.97
CA HIS A 34 -9.68 -21.07 -14.31
C HIS A 34 -10.41 -20.30 -15.40
N ALA A 35 -9.65 -19.67 -16.27
CA ALA A 35 -10.11 -19.09 -17.53
C ALA A 35 -9.19 -19.50 -18.68
N THR A 36 -9.75 -19.58 -19.89
CA THR A 36 -8.98 -19.82 -21.10
C THR A 36 -9.22 -18.76 -22.16
N SER A 37 -8.23 -18.54 -23.01
CA SER A 37 -8.31 -17.64 -24.16
C SER A 37 -7.49 -18.20 -25.32
N THR A 38 -7.81 -17.78 -26.55
CA THR A 38 -6.99 -18.06 -27.74
C THR A 38 -6.20 -16.83 -28.20
N ASP A 39 -6.44 -15.67 -27.59
CA ASP A 39 -5.88 -14.39 -28.02
C ASP A 39 -5.46 -13.47 -26.87
N LEU A 40 -5.46 -13.97 -25.62
CA LEU A 40 -5.15 -13.24 -24.37
C LEU A 40 -6.13 -12.12 -24.00
N VAL A 41 -7.20 -11.93 -24.76
CA VAL A 41 -8.11 -10.78 -24.62
C VAL A 41 -9.55 -11.26 -24.38
N HIS A 42 -10.00 -12.25 -25.14
CA HIS A 42 -11.32 -12.86 -24.95
C HIS A 42 -11.19 -14.08 -24.04
N TRP A 43 -11.51 -13.88 -22.77
CA TRP A 43 -11.44 -14.93 -21.74
C TRP A 43 -12.79 -15.63 -21.56
N LYS A 44 -12.73 -16.96 -21.44
CA LYS A 44 -13.86 -17.81 -21.08
C LYS A 44 -13.57 -18.48 -19.75
N GLU A 45 -14.36 -18.14 -18.74
CA GLU A 45 -14.33 -18.81 -17.45
C GLU A 45 -14.66 -20.29 -17.60
N GLN A 46 -13.92 -21.11 -16.87
CA GLN A 46 -14.03 -22.56 -16.82
C GLN A 46 -14.49 -22.97 -15.41
N PRO A 47 -14.92 -24.24 -15.22
CA PRO A 47 -15.14 -24.77 -13.88
C PRO A 47 -13.92 -24.60 -12.97
N LEU A 48 -14.15 -24.55 -11.66
CA LEU A 48 -13.09 -24.50 -10.65
C LEU A 48 -12.06 -25.61 -10.88
N ALA A 49 -10.78 -25.27 -10.93
CA ALA A 49 -9.72 -26.19 -11.31
C ALA A 49 -9.23 -27.05 -10.14
N ILE A 50 -8.80 -26.41 -9.04
CA ILE A 50 -8.29 -27.10 -7.85
C ILE A 50 -8.98 -26.52 -6.62
N ALA A 51 -9.86 -27.31 -6.00
CA ALA A 51 -10.61 -26.87 -4.83
C ALA A 51 -9.79 -26.98 -3.53
N THR A 52 -10.02 -26.03 -2.63
CA THR A 52 -9.73 -26.19 -1.19
C THR A 52 -10.46 -27.41 -0.61
N ASP A 53 -9.98 -27.91 0.52
CA ASP A 53 -10.63 -28.98 1.29
C ASP A 53 -10.40 -28.78 2.80
N ASP A 54 -10.87 -29.74 3.61
CA ASP A 54 -10.75 -29.67 5.08
C ASP A 54 -9.29 -29.69 5.57
N GLN A 55 -8.37 -30.21 4.75
CA GLN A 55 -6.97 -30.39 5.11
C GLN A 55 -6.13 -29.18 4.73
N GLN A 56 -6.47 -28.49 3.64
CA GLN A 56 -5.62 -27.44 3.10
C GLN A 56 -6.38 -26.42 2.24
N ASP A 57 -5.87 -25.20 2.24
CA ASP A 57 -6.10 -24.22 1.18
C ASP A 57 -5.06 -24.38 0.06
N ILE A 58 -5.47 -24.03 -1.16
CA ILE A 58 -4.65 -24.10 -2.37
C ILE A 58 -4.15 -22.69 -2.66
N PHE A 59 -2.89 -22.45 -2.35
CA PHE A 59 -2.20 -21.18 -2.55
C PHE A 59 -1.52 -21.13 -3.93
N SER A 60 -0.89 -20.00 -4.22
CA SER A 60 -0.30 -19.68 -5.52
C SER A 60 0.74 -20.70 -5.99
N GLY A 61 1.00 -20.67 -7.29
CA GLY A 61 1.91 -21.61 -7.95
C GLY A 61 1.85 -21.56 -9.48
N SER A 62 2.43 -22.57 -10.11
CA SER A 62 2.64 -22.61 -11.57
C SER A 62 2.23 -23.93 -12.20
N VAL A 63 2.11 -23.94 -13.53
CA VAL A 63 1.81 -25.14 -14.33
C VAL A 63 2.87 -25.30 -15.39
N VAL A 64 3.33 -26.53 -15.59
CA VAL A 64 4.26 -26.91 -16.65
C VAL A 64 3.65 -27.98 -17.57
N VAL A 65 4.13 -28.02 -18.81
CA VAL A 65 3.84 -29.11 -19.74
C VAL A 65 4.95 -30.14 -19.61
N ASP A 66 4.67 -31.29 -19.00
CA ASP A 66 5.65 -32.38 -18.83
C ASP A 66 5.72 -33.23 -20.10
N LYS A 67 6.29 -32.63 -21.17
CA LYS A 67 6.32 -33.21 -22.53
C LYS A 67 6.94 -34.60 -22.59
N ASN A 68 7.90 -34.88 -21.71
CA ASN A 68 8.63 -36.14 -21.68
C ASN A 68 8.04 -37.15 -20.69
N ASN A 69 6.91 -36.81 -20.06
CA ASN A 69 6.30 -37.59 -18.98
C ASN A 69 7.31 -37.96 -17.88
N SER A 70 8.20 -37.02 -17.54
CA SER A 70 9.24 -37.21 -16.52
C SER A 70 8.66 -37.48 -15.13
N SER A 71 7.44 -37.00 -14.88
CA SER A 71 6.67 -37.28 -13.66
C SER A 71 6.04 -38.67 -13.64
N GLY A 72 5.85 -39.32 -14.80
CA GLY A 72 5.09 -40.56 -14.91
C GLY A 72 3.60 -40.42 -14.57
N LEU A 73 3.04 -39.20 -14.60
CA LEU A 73 1.63 -38.93 -14.30
C LEU A 73 0.71 -38.99 -15.53
N GLY A 74 1.27 -39.08 -16.74
CA GLY A 74 0.55 -39.30 -17.98
C GLY A 74 1.23 -40.37 -18.84
N THR A 75 1.21 -40.19 -20.16
CA THR A 75 1.94 -41.06 -21.11
C THR A 75 2.73 -40.23 -22.12
N ALA A 76 3.55 -40.88 -22.94
CA ALA A 76 4.26 -40.18 -24.03
C ALA A 76 3.29 -39.62 -25.08
N GLU A 77 2.16 -40.30 -25.32
CA GLU A 77 1.12 -39.89 -26.27
C GLU A 77 0.18 -38.83 -25.69
N ASN A 78 0.00 -38.81 -24.37
CA ASN A 78 -0.79 -37.82 -23.65
C ASN A 78 0.01 -37.28 -22.44
N PRO A 79 1.00 -36.41 -22.69
CA PRO A 79 1.82 -35.84 -21.62
C PRO A 79 0.95 -34.99 -20.68
N PRO A 80 1.19 -35.06 -19.36
CA PRO A 80 0.37 -34.32 -18.40
C PRO A 80 0.71 -32.83 -18.38
N LEU A 81 -0.29 -32.00 -18.09
CA LEU A 81 -0.03 -30.73 -17.42
C LEU A 81 0.15 -31.02 -15.94
N VAL A 82 1.18 -30.42 -15.33
CA VAL A 82 1.45 -30.58 -13.89
C VAL A 82 1.40 -29.20 -13.23
N ALA A 83 0.49 -29.03 -12.28
CA ALA A 83 0.40 -27.88 -11.41
C ALA A 83 1.27 -28.15 -10.18
N ILE A 84 2.09 -27.17 -9.82
CA ILE A 84 2.87 -27.13 -8.60
C ILE A 84 2.38 -25.92 -7.83
N PHE A 85 1.88 -26.15 -6.62
CA PHE A 85 1.19 -25.14 -5.81
C PHE A 85 1.54 -25.28 -4.34
N THR A 86 1.35 -24.22 -3.57
CA THR A 86 1.50 -24.29 -2.12
C THR A 86 0.24 -24.84 -1.47
N SER A 87 0.39 -25.90 -0.69
CA SER A 87 -0.60 -26.32 0.30
C SER A 87 -0.42 -25.51 1.56
N ALA A 88 -1.40 -24.68 1.90
CA ALA A 88 -1.48 -24.02 3.21
C ALA A 88 -2.34 -24.88 4.13
N TYR A 89 -1.72 -25.59 5.07
CA TYR A 89 -2.38 -26.65 5.83
C TYR A 89 -3.22 -26.13 7.00
N LYS A 90 -4.47 -26.61 7.04
CA LYS A 90 -5.47 -26.32 8.06
C LYS A 90 -5.34 -27.25 9.26
N ASP A 91 -6.12 -27.00 10.31
CA ASP A 91 -6.10 -27.75 11.56
C ASP A 91 -6.35 -29.25 11.43
N ALA A 92 -7.09 -29.69 10.40
CA ALA A 92 -7.37 -31.10 10.18
C ALA A 92 -6.17 -31.87 9.60
N SER A 93 -5.11 -31.18 9.17
CA SER A 93 -3.91 -31.78 8.57
C SER A 93 -2.84 -32.11 9.62
N PRO A 94 -2.07 -33.21 9.43
CA PRO A 94 -0.88 -33.46 10.23
C PRO A 94 0.20 -32.38 10.04
N TYR A 95 0.13 -31.57 8.99
CA TYR A 95 1.04 -30.47 8.69
C TYR A 95 0.46 -29.09 9.06
N LYS A 96 -0.57 -29.03 9.91
CA LYS A 96 -1.27 -27.78 10.30
C LYS A 96 -0.31 -26.62 10.58
N GLY A 97 -0.65 -25.45 10.04
CA GLY A 97 0.15 -24.23 10.20
C GLY A 97 1.40 -24.15 9.31
N LEU A 98 1.72 -25.19 8.53
CA LEU A 98 2.81 -25.18 7.57
C LEU A 98 2.34 -24.81 6.16
N GLN A 99 3.26 -24.25 5.38
CA GLN A 99 3.14 -24.09 3.92
C GLN A 99 4.16 -25.01 3.25
N ALA A 100 3.71 -25.85 2.32
CA ALA A 100 4.57 -26.81 1.61
C ALA A 100 4.15 -26.97 0.14
N GLN A 101 5.05 -27.45 -0.70
CA GLN A 101 4.80 -27.54 -2.14
C GLN A 101 4.20 -28.90 -2.50
N SER A 102 3.09 -28.85 -3.23
CA SER A 102 2.25 -29.97 -3.64
C SER A 102 2.05 -29.98 -5.15
N LEU A 103 1.63 -31.12 -5.69
CA LEU A 103 1.37 -31.33 -7.11
C LEU A 103 -0.09 -31.71 -7.37
N ALA A 104 -0.61 -31.29 -8.52
CA ALA A 104 -1.75 -31.91 -9.18
C ALA A 104 -1.43 -32.09 -10.67
N TYR A 105 -2.11 -33.01 -11.35
CA TYR A 105 -1.93 -33.22 -12.78
C TYR A 105 -3.25 -33.28 -13.54
N SER A 106 -3.19 -32.91 -14.80
CA SER A 106 -4.31 -32.95 -15.74
C SER A 106 -3.92 -33.72 -17.00
N LEU A 107 -4.83 -34.59 -17.45
CA LEU A 107 -4.71 -35.40 -18.67
C LEU A 107 -5.74 -34.99 -19.74
N ASP A 108 -6.49 -33.92 -19.50
CA ASP A 108 -7.57 -33.41 -20.33
C ASP A 108 -7.38 -31.93 -20.71
N GLU A 109 -6.11 -31.56 -20.91
CA GLU A 109 -5.69 -30.22 -21.33
C GLU A 109 -5.98 -29.14 -20.28
N GLY A 110 -5.87 -29.47 -18.99
CA GLY A 110 -5.97 -28.53 -17.88
C GLY A 110 -7.40 -28.23 -17.42
N LYS A 111 -8.39 -29.03 -17.86
CA LYS A 111 -9.81 -28.85 -17.52
C LYS A 111 -10.15 -29.47 -16.16
N THR A 112 -9.61 -30.63 -15.84
CA THR A 112 -9.74 -31.29 -14.54
C THR A 112 -8.39 -31.67 -13.97
N TRP A 113 -8.29 -31.64 -12.64
CA TRP A 113 -7.03 -31.83 -11.92
C TRP A 113 -7.17 -32.93 -10.86
N THR A 114 -6.17 -33.81 -10.81
CA THR A 114 -6.04 -34.83 -9.78
C THR A 114 -4.87 -34.47 -8.86
N LYS A 115 -5.14 -34.22 -7.57
CA LYS A 115 -4.09 -34.01 -6.55
C LYS A 115 -3.23 -35.28 -6.43
N TYR A 116 -1.91 -35.12 -6.43
CA TYR A 116 -0.99 -36.24 -6.28
C TYR A 116 -1.08 -36.84 -4.86
N SER A 117 -1.19 -38.16 -4.76
CA SER A 117 -1.37 -38.84 -3.47
C SER A 117 -0.14 -38.78 -2.55
N GLY A 118 1.03 -38.51 -3.11
CA GLY A 118 2.29 -38.35 -2.35
C GLY A 118 2.58 -36.91 -1.91
N ASN A 119 1.58 -36.03 -1.91
CA ASN A 119 1.75 -34.65 -1.43
C ASN A 119 1.95 -34.58 0.10
N PRO A 120 2.70 -33.58 0.60
CA PRO A 120 3.49 -32.60 -0.16
C PRO A 120 4.78 -33.21 -0.73
N VAL A 121 5.24 -32.70 -1.87
CA VAL A 121 6.49 -33.16 -2.52
C VAL A 121 7.73 -32.41 -2.05
N LEU A 122 7.56 -31.26 -1.39
CA LEU A 122 8.66 -30.51 -0.79
C LEU A 122 8.15 -29.74 0.44
N ASN A 123 8.71 -30.04 1.62
CA ASN A 123 8.37 -29.39 2.88
C ASN A 123 9.64 -28.96 3.60
N ARG A 124 9.70 -27.68 4.02
CA ARG A 124 10.82 -27.09 4.76
C ARG A 124 10.51 -26.89 6.26
N ASN A 125 9.36 -27.38 6.73
CA ASN A 125 8.82 -27.15 8.08
C ASN A 125 8.68 -25.64 8.39
N SER A 126 8.26 -24.86 7.39
CA SER A 126 8.07 -23.42 7.49
C SER A 126 6.60 -23.05 7.33
N ALA A 127 6.15 -22.03 8.08
CA ALA A 127 4.83 -21.44 7.93
C ALA A 127 4.76 -20.44 6.76
N ASN A 128 5.90 -20.10 6.14
CA ASN A 128 6.03 -19.03 5.16
C ASN A 128 6.78 -19.46 3.89
N PHE A 129 6.76 -20.74 3.57
CA PHE A 129 7.39 -21.32 2.39
C PHE A 129 6.38 -21.52 1.26
N ARG A 130 6.39 -20.65 0.23
CA ARG A 130 5.31 -20.62 -0.77
C ARG A 130 5.70 -20.20 -2.19
N ASP A 131 4.69 -20.23 -3.06
CA ASP A 131 4.62 -19.69 -4.42
C ASP A 131 5.60 -20.32 -5.43
N PRO A 132 5.53 -21.63 -5.68
CA PRO A 132 6.46 -22.33 -6.55
C PRO A 132 6.24 -21.99 -8.03
N LYS A 133 7.20 -21.30 -8.64
CA LYS A 133 7.35 -21.18 -10.09
C LYS A 133 8.32 -22.23 -10.62
N VAL A 134 7.85 -23.06 -11.55
CA VAL A 134 8.64 -24.16 -12.13
C VAL A 134 8.81 -23.95 -13.64
N PHE A 135 10.03 -24.21 -14.13
CA PHE A 135 10.36 -24.23 -15.55
C PHE A 135 11.40 -25.32 -15.86
N TRP A 136 11.54 -25.70 -17.13
CA TRP A 136 12.57 -26.62 -17.59
C TRP A 136 13.84 -25.84 -17.94
N TYR A 137 14.98 -26.25 -17.38
CA TYR A 137 16.30 -25.71 -17.70
C TYR A 137 17.06 -26.70 -18.60
N ASP A 138 17.40 -26.26 -19.81
CA ASP A 138 18.26 -27.00 -20.73
C ASP A 138 19.73 -26.77 -20.36
N SER A 139 20.46 -27.85 -20.10
CA SER A 139 21.88 -27.77 -19.73
C SER A 139 22.74 -27.54 -20.97
N PRO A 140 23.75 -26.64 -20.93
CA PRO A 140 24.70 -26.43 -22.03
C PRO A 140 25.43 -27.72 -22.48
N GLY A 141 25.56 -28.71 -21.60
CA GLY A 141 26.18 -30.02 -21.89
C GLY A 141 25.23 -31.09 -22.45
N GLY A 142 23.96 -30.74 -22.71
CA GLY A 142 22.91 -31.67 -23.13
C GLY A 142 22.07 -32.19 -21.95
N GLY A 143 20.81 -32.52 -22.24
CA GLY A 143 19.81 -32.85 -21.23
C GLY A 143 19.23 -31.62 -20.54
N GLY A 144 18.58 -31.82 -19.39
CA GLY A 144 17.97 -30.74 -18.61
C GLY A 144 17.30 -31.26 -17.35
N TYR A 145 16.75 -30.34 -16.55
CA TYR A 145 16.01 -30.64 -15.34
C TYR A 145 14.99 -29.54 -15.06
N TRP A 146 14.00 -29.86 -14.25
CA TRP A 146 13.07 -28.88 -13.72
C TRP A 146 13.76 -28.03 -12.67
N VAL A 147 13.58 -26.71 -12.75
CA VAL A 147 13.99 -25.75 -11.72
C VAL A 147 12.73 -25.18 -11.09
N MET A 148 12.69 -25.16 -9.76
CA MET A 148 11.68 -24.46 -8.97
C MET A 148 12.33 -23.24 -8.31
N THR A 149 11.66 -22.09 -8.39
CA THR A 149 11.83 -20.96 -7.49
C THR A 149 10.62 -20.88 -6.56
N ALA A 150 10.85 -20.74 -5.27
CA ALA A 150 9.84 -20.49 -4.24
C ALA A 150 10.42 -19.51 -3.20
N VAL A 151 9.63 -19.02 -2.26
CA VAL A 151 10.09 -18.03 -1.26
C VAL A 151 10.01 -18.57 0.16
N GLU A 152 11.00 -18.23 0.98
CA GLU A 152 10.83 -18.12 2.44
C GLU A 152 10.47 -16.66 2.73
N ALA A 153 9.17 -16.38 2.81
CA ALA A 153 8.64 -15.04 2.62
C ALA A 153 9.12 -14.03 3.69
N THR A 154 9.21 -14.46 4.94
CA THR A 154 9.67 -13.65 6.08
C THR A 154 11.19 -13.48 6.14
N GLU A 155 11.93 -14.38 5.49
CA GLU A 155 13.39 -14.29 5.40
C GLU A 155 13.85 -13.45 4.19
N HIS A 156 12.92 -13.05 3.32
CA HIS A 156 13.20 -12.34 2.07
C HIS A 156 14.19 -13.11 1.20
N LYS A 157 13.95 -14.42 1.04
CA LYS A 157 14.78 -15.30 0.23
C LYS A 157 13.97 -16.03 -0.81
N VAL A 158 14.48 -16.05 -2.03
CA VAL A 158 14.09 -17.02 -3.06
C VAL A 158 14.95 -18.27 -2.90
N VAL A 159 14.33 -19.43 -2.75
CA VAL A 159 14.99 -20.73 -2.69
C VAL A 159 14.86 -21.44 -4.04
N LEU A 160 15.97 -21.99 -4.54
CA LEU A 160 16.04 -22.66 -5.83
C LEU A 160 16.23 -24.17 -5.64
N TYR A 161 15.46 -24.97 -6.37
CA TYR A 161 15.54 -26.43 -6.35
C TYR A 161 15.59 -27.01 -7.76
N LYS A 162 16.21 -28.18 -7.92
CA LYS A 162 16.12 -28.99 -9.14
C LYS A 162 15.36 -30.29 -8.93
N SER A 163 14.72 -30.78 -9.99
CA SER A 163 14.12 -32.12 -10.03
C SER A 163 14.24 -32.74 -11.42
N GLY A 164 14.44 -34.06 -11.45
CA GLY A 164 14.33 -34.84 -12.69
C GLY A 164 12.91 -35.30 -13.01
N ASN A 165 11.98 -35.28 -12.05
CA ASN A 165 10.67 -35.92 -12.15
C ASN A 165 9.50 -35.12 -11.53
N LEU A 166 9.74 -33.85 -11.15
CA LEU A 166 8.82 -32.94 -10.46
C LEU A 166 8.43 -33.35 -9.02
N LYS A 167 8.84 -34.53 -8.55
CA LYS A 167 8.46 -35.09 -7.23
C LYS A 167 9.61 -35.02 -6.23
N ASP A 168 10.81 -35.41 -6.68
CA ASP A 168 12.01 -35.42 -5.84
C ASP A 168 12.81 -34.15 -6.11
N TRP A 169 12.93 -33.30 -5.09
CA TRP A 169 13.58 -31.99 -5.21
C TRP A 169 14.89 -31.95 -4.42
N THR A 170 15.95 -31.47 -5.07
CA THR A 170 17.25 -31.21 -4.45
C THR A 170 17.53 -29.72 -4.47
N GLN A 171 17.88 -29.13 -3.32
CA GLN A 171 18.19 -27.71 -3.25
C GLN A 171 19.41 -27.37 -4.12
N LEU A 172 19.34 -26.24 -4.81
CA LEU A 172 20.42 -25.67 -5.61
C LEU A 172 21.11 -24.54 -4.86
N SER A 173 20.40 -23.42 -4.66
CA SER A 173 20.93 -22.20 -4.07
C SER A 173 19.82 -21.36 -3.41
N GLU A 174 20.18 -20.21 -2.86
CA GLU A 174 19.26 -19.18 -2.36
C GLU A 174 19.67 -17.82 -2.94
N PHE A 175 18.70 -16.91 -3.08
CA PHE A 175 18.92 -15.51 -3.49
C PHE A 175 18.17 -14.59 -2.53
N GLY A 176 18.82 -13.50 -2.11
CA GLY A 176 18.27 -12.52 -1.16
C GLY A 176 18.80 -12.68 0.27
N PRO A 177 18.46 -11.74 1.19
CA PRO A 177 17.70 -10.51 0.95
C PRO A 177 18.41 -9.55 -0.02
N ALA A 178 17.65 -8.81 -0.82
CA ALA A 178 18.19 -7.85 -1.78
C ALA A 178 17.17 -6.75 -2.13
N ASN A 179 17.62 -5.50 -2.24
CA ASN A 179 16.76 -4.35 -2.57
C ASN A 179 15.54 -4.21 -1.62
N ALA A 180 14.30 -4.27 -2.12
CA ALA A 180 13.12 -4.01 -1.29
C ALA A 180 12.81 -5.21 -0.38
N THR A 181 12.79 -4.97 0.93
CA THR A 181 12.50 -5.97 1.97
C THR A 181 11.55 -5.40 3.04
N GLY A 182 10.74 -4.41 2.69
CA GLY A 182 9.77 -3.76 3.59
C GLY A 182 8.55 -4.62 3.94
N GLY A 183 8.44 -5.82 3.36
CA GLY A 183 7.38 -6.78 3.64
C GLY A 183 7.69 -8.15 3.01
N LEU A 184 6.73 -9.05 3.10
CA LEU A 184 6.89 -10.45 2.73
C LEU A 184 7.22 -10.59 1.25
N TRP A 185 8.24 -11.39 0.92
CA TRP A 185 8.52 -11.76 -0.46
C TRP A 185 7.57 -12.86 -0.92
N GLU A 186 6.97 -12.69 -2.09
CA GLU A 186 5.94 -13.56 -2.67
C GLU A 186 6.15 -13.72 -4.18
N CYS A 187 5.52 -14.75 -4.77
CA CYS A 187 5.40 -14.95 -6.21
C CYS A 187 6.71 -14.72 -7.01
N PRO A 188 7.77 -15.53 -6.79
CA PRO A 188 9.01 -15.43 -7.57
C PRO A 188 8.80 -15.94 -9.01
N ASP A 189 9.54 -15.38 -9.97
CA ASP A 189 9.66 -15.92 -11.33
C ASP A 189 11.08 -15.75 -11.87
N LEU A 190 11.59 -16.75 -12.60
CA LEU A 190 12.95 -16.74 -13.16
C LEU A 190 12.90 -17.16 -14.63
N PHE A 191 13.38 -16.28 -15.52
CA PHE A 191 13.39 -16.55 -16.95
C PHE A 191 14.51 -15.82 -17.70
N PRO A 192 14.98 -16.37 -18.84
CA PRO A 192 15.94 -15.70 -19.70
C PRO A 192 15.26 -14.73 -20.66
N LEU A 193 15.94 -13.64 -21.00
CA LEU A 193 15.58 -12.68 -22.04
C LEU A 193 16.82 -12.24 -22.84
N ALA A 194 16.66 -12.13 -24.15
CA ALA A 194 17.66 -11.51 -25.02
C ALA A 194 17.62 -9.98 -24.85
N VAL A 195 18.79 -9.37 -24.66
CA VAL A 195 18.94 -7.91 -24.58
C VAL A 195 18.82 -7.33 -25.99
N ASP A 196 17.91 -6.38 -26.19
CA ASP A 196 17.57 -5.79 -27.48
C ASP A 196 17.21 -6.82 -28.58
N GLY A 197 16.77 -8.01 -28.15
CA GLY A 197 16.46 -9.13 -29.05
C GLY A 197 17.67 -9.88 -29.61
N ASP A 198 18.89 -9.61 -29.13
CA ASP A 198 20.10 -10.33 -29.54
C ASP A 198 20.21 -11.70 -28.83
N PRO A 199 20.05 -12.83 -29.55
CA PRO A 199 20.13 -14.16 -28.94
C PRO A 199 21.54 -14.53 -28.46
N ALA A 200 22.59 -13.80 -28.87
CA ALA A 200 23.95 -13.97 -28.36
C ALA A 200 24.17 -13.25 -27.01
N ASN A 201 23.26 -12.36 -26.62
CA ASN A 201 23.33 -11.58 -25.38
C ASN A 201 22.07 -11.83 -24.54
N VAL A 202 22.07 -12.95 -23.81
CA VAL A 202 20.97 -13.35 -22.93
C VAL A 202 21.32 -13.02 -21.48
N LYS A 203 20.36 -12.39 -20.78
CA LYS A 203 20.38 -12.21 -19.34
C LYS A 203 19.21 -12.95 -18.71
N TRP A 204 19.35 -13.29 -17.43
CA TRP A 204 18.28 -13.86 -16.64
C TRP A 204 17.63 -12.76 -15.80
N VAL A 205 16.32 -12.86 -15.64
CA VAL A 205 15.52 -11.95 -14.84
C VAL A 205 14.88 -12.73 -13.70
N MET A 206 15.16 -12.33 -12.46
CA MET A 206 14.47 -12.78 -11.26
C MET A 206 13.43 -11.74 -10.89
N VAL A 207 12.16 -12.11 -10.87
CA VAL A 207 11.04 -11.32 -10.35
C VAL A 207 10.77 -11.77 -8.92
N VAL A 208 10.49 -10.81 -8.03
CA VAL A 208 10.00 -11.05 -6.68
C VAL A 208 8.91 -10.02 -6.38
N ASN A 209 7.76 -10.45 -5.89
CA ASN A 209 6.70 -9.55 -5.44
C ASN A 209 6.83 -9.33 -3.92
N ILE A 210 6.36 -8.19 -3.43
CA ILE A 210 6.49 -7.78 -2.02
C ILE A 210 5.20 -7.20 -1.44
N ASN A 211 4.83 -7.57 -0.22
CA ASN A 211 3.69 -6.98 0.50
C ASN A 211 3.89 -6.94 2.04
N PRO A 212 3.73 -5.77 2.71
CA PRO A 212 3.71 -4.42 2.13
C PRO A 212 5.13 -4.00 1.67
N GLY A 213 5.36 -2.71 1.40
CA GLY A 213 6.69 -2.18 1.05
C GLY A 213 6.93 -1.97 -0.45
N GLY A 214 5.86 -1.88 -1.24
CA GLY A 214 5.92 -1.45 -2.63
C GLY A 214 6.28 0.03 -2.78
N VAL A 215 6.82 0.41 -3.95
CA VAL A 215 7.25 1.80 -4.25
C VAL A 215 6.13 2.84 -4.13
N ALA A 216 4.89 2.44 -4.40
CA ALA A 216 3.70 3.26 -4.24
C ALA A 216 2.93 2.96 -2.94
N GLY A 217 3.47 2.16 -2.02
CA GLY A 217 2.77 1.67 -0.83
C GLY A 217 2.02 0.35 -1.06
N GLY A 218 1.77 -0.37 0.04
CA GLY A 218 1.16 -1.70 -0.01
C GLY A 218 1.98 -2.69 -0.82
N SER A 219 1.33 -3.42 -1.72
CA SER A 219 1.92 -4.51 -2.49
C SER A 219 2.50 -4.07 -3.85
N ALA A 220 3.66 -4.60 -4.27
CA ALA A 220 4.26 -4.33 -5.60
C ALA A 220 5.15 -5.47 -6.12
N GLY A 221 5.64 -5.37 -7.38
CA GLY A 221 6.61 -6.29 -7.98
C GLY A 221 7.96 -5.64 -8.26
N GLN A 222 9.07 -6.25 -7.82
CA GLN A 222 10.44 -5.86 -8.17
C GLN A 222 11.12 -6.91 -9.06
N TYR A 223 12.20 -6.53 -9.72
CA TYR A 223 12.99 -7.46 -10.52
C TYR A 223 14.50 -7.21 -10.44
N PHE A 224 15.27 -8.24 -10.78
CA PHE A 224 16.71 -8.24 -10.81
C PHE A 224 17.18 -8.79 -12.16
N VAL A 225 18.15 -8.11 -12.78
CA VAL A 225 18.81 -8.59 -14.00
C VAL A 225 20.15 -9.20 -13.62
N GLY A 226 20.47 -10.36 -14.17
CA GLY A 226 21.69 -11.08 -13.83
C GLY A 226 21.94 -12.30 -14.71
N ASN A 227 22.61 -13.30 -14.16
CA ASN A 227 22.89 -14.57 -14.83
C ASN A 227 22.42 -15.74 -13.96
N PHE A 228 21.98 -16.83 -14.60
CA PHE A 228 21.70 -18.10 -13.96
C PHE A 228 22.55 -19.20 -14.62
N ASP A 229 23.42 -19.83 -13.83
CA ASP A 229 24.37 -20.84 -14.31
C ASP A 229 23.79 -22.28 -14.31
N GLY A 230 22.48 -22.40 -14.05
CA GLY A 230 21.79 -23.67 -13.83
C GLY A 230 21.65 -24.05 -12.35
N THR A 231 22.40 -23.40 -11.46
CA THR A 231 22.37 -23.63 -10.01
C THR A 231 22.07 -22.35 -9.25
N THR A 232 22.80 -21.27 -9.53
CA THR A 232 22.78 -20.02 -8.78
C THR A 232 22.37 -18.86 -9.68
N PHE A 233 21.44 -18.04 -9.20
CA PHE A 233 21.15 -16.73 -9.80
C PHE A 233 22.06 -15.68 -9.17
N THR A 234 22.83 -14.96 -9.99
CA THR A 234 23.69 -13.85 -9.54
C THR A 234 23.20 -12.54 -10.16
N SER A 235 22.73 -11.64 -9.30
CA SER A 235 22.20 -10.33 -9.68
C SER A 235 23.32 -9.34 -10.04
N GLU A 236 23.09 -8.56 -11.10
CA GLU A 236 23.92 -7.41 -11.51
C GLU A 236 23.26 -6.07 -11.11
N THR A 237 22.02 -6.09 -10.61
CA THR A 237 21.22 -4.88 -10.30
C THR A 237 20.84 -4.75 -8.83
N THR A 238 21.36 -5.62 -7.96
CA THR A 238 21.25 -5.44 -6.51
C THR A 238 22.01 -4.19 -6.07
N LYS A 239 21.36 -3.32 -5.30
CA LYS A 239 21.94 -2.11 -4.74
C LYS A 239 22.51 -2.39 -3.36
N ALA A 240 23.68 -1.83 -3.08
CA ALA A 240 24.26 -1.89 -1.74
C ALA A 240 23.49 -0.97 -0.79
N SER A 241 23.28 -1.41 0.46
CA SER A 241 22.60 -0.63 1.50
C SER A 241 23.45 0.53 2.03
N ASP A 242 24.77 0.45 1.98
CA ASP A 242 25.64 1.26 2.86
C ASP A 242 26.20 2.54 2.19
N ALA A 243 25.73 2.90 1.00
CA ALA A 243 26.23 4.10 0.33
C ALA A 243 25.65 5.36 0.98
N LEU A 244 26.50 6.08 1.73
CA LEU A 244 26.17 7.39 2.29
C LEU A 244 26.19 8.47 1.20
N PRO A 245 25.26 9.45 1.22
CA PRO A 245 25.30 10.59 0.33
C PRO A 245 26.56 11.43 0.61
N ALA A 246 27.08 12.09 -0.43
CA ALA A 246 28.20 13.02 -0.26
C ALA A 246 27.78 14.18 0.65
N GLY A 247 28.64 14.56 1.60
CA GLY A 247 28.35 15.67 2.51
C GLY A 247 29.15 15.63 3.81
N THR A 248 28.76 16.46 4.76
CA THR A 248 29.33 16.55 6.11
C THR A 248 28.39 15.86 7.10
N PRO A 249 28.82 14.75 7.74
CA PRO A 249 28.03 14.09 8.77
C PRO A 249 27.79 15.01 9.98
N LEU A 250 26.54 15.06 10.43
CA LEU A 250 26.12 15.74 11.66
C LEU A 250 25.95 14.74 12.81
N ALA A 251 25.39 13.56 12.53
CA ALA A 251 25.25 12.46 13.48
C ALA A 251 24.99 11.14 12.74
N GLY A 252 25.67 10.07 13.13
CA GLY A 252 25.42 8.71 12.61
C GLY A 252 25.54 7.61 13.67
N PHE A 253 25.62 7.99 14.96
CA PHE A 253 25.50 7.08 16.13
C PHE A 253 26.45 5.87 16.19
N ASN A 254 27.45 5.82 15.31
CA ASN A 254 28.40 4.72 15.14
C ASN A 254 29.42 4.57 16.27
N ASP A 255 29.55 5.57 17.15
CA ASP A 255 30.41 5.52 18.34
C ASP A 255 29.73 4.87 19.56
N GLY A 256 28.47 4.43 19.41
CA GLY A 256 27.68 3.80 20.47
C GLY A 256 27.14 4.80 21.50
N THR A 257 27.10 6.10 21.18
CA THR A 257 26.62 7.14 22.09
C THR A 257 25.65 8.11 21.41
N TYR A 258 24.84 8.79 22.22
CA TYR A 258 24.08 9.97 21.82
C TYR A 258 24.82 11.26 22.17
N ASN A 259 26.15 11.29 22.01
CA ASN A 259 27.00 12.41 22.47
C ASN A 259 26.44 13.79 22.08
N GLY A 260 26.13 14.61 23.09
CA GLY A 260 25.61 15.96 22.93
C GLY A 260 24.10 16.07 22.65
N TRP A 261 23.38 14.96 22.45
CA TRP A 261 21.93 14.98 22.33
C TRP A 261 21.27 15.02 23.71
N THR A 262 20.16 15.75 23.80
CA THR A 262 19.33 15.82 25.00
C THR A 262 18.12 14.93 24.83
N VAL A 263 17.98 13.92 25.68
CA VAL A 263 16.82 13.01 25.73
C VAL A 263 15.82 13.52 26.76
N ASN A 264 14.54 13.58 26.38
CA ASN A 264 13.41 14.00 27.21
C ASN A 264 12.32 12.94 27.11
N ASN A 265 12.45 11.90 27.94
CA ASN A 265 11.50 10.82 28.00
C ASN A 265 10.40 11.08 29.04
N GLU A 266 9.23 10.49 28.82
CA GLU A 266 8.19 10.39 29.82
C GLU A 266 8.71 9.60 31.05
N PRO A 267 8.58 10.14 32.28
CA PRO A 267 9.08 9.47 33.48
C PRO A 267 8.17 8.30 33.90
N GLY A 268 8.74 7.31 34.59
CA GLY A 268 7.98 6.19 35.19
C GLY A 268 7.84 4.95 34.31
N ASN A 269 8.49 4.94 33.15
CA ASN A 269 8.55 3.80 32.23
C ASN A 269 9.59 2.75 32.68
N TRP A 270 9.41 1.48 32.29
CA TRP A 270 10.29 0.37 32.72
C TRP A 270 11.73 0.53 32.20
N LYS A 271 11.88 1.05 30.98
CA LYS A 271 13.20 1.38 30.40
C LYS A 271 13.52 2.88 30.31
N ASP A 272 12.86 3.70 31.13
CA ASP A 272 13.04 5.16 31.17
C ASP A 272 12.72 5.87 29.84
N GLY A 273 11.81 5.31 29.02
CA GLY A 273 11.24 5.95 27.82
C GLY A 273 11.63 5.33 26.48
N PRO A 274 11.13 5.89 25.36
CA PRO A 274 11.35 5.33 24.03
C PRO A 274 12.80 5.51 23.55
N PHE A 275 13.50 6.56 24.00
CA PHE A 275 14.90 6.77 23.65
C PHE A 275 15.81 6.28 24.77
N ALA A 276 16.45 5.13 24.59
CA ALA A 276 17.40 4.59 25.56
C ALA A 276 18.59 5.54 25.83
N GLY A 277 19.43 5.24 26.82
CA GLY A 277 20.64 6.03 27.11
C GLY A 277 21.75 5.94 26.04
N ALA A 278 21.61 5.06 25.05
CA ALA A 278 22.57 4.85 23.96
C ALA A 278 21.86 4.38 22.67
N PRO A 279 22.47 4.57 21.49
CA PRO A 279 21.99 4.02 20.22
C PRO A 279 21.76 2.51 20.27
N ALA A 280 20.72 2.04 19.57
CA ALA A 280 20.51 0.61 19.38
C ALA A 280 21.46 0.09 18.29
N ALA A 281 21.88 -1.18 18.36
CA ALA A 281 22.70 -1.81 17.32
C ALA A 281 21.87 -2.42 16.16
N GLY A 282 20.61 -2.01 16.03
CA GLY A 282 19.62 -2.58 15.12
C GLY A 282 18.33 -2.96 15.86
N THR A 283 17.82 -4.16 15.58
CA THR A 283 16.54 -4.69 16.10
C THR A 283 16.50 -4.81 17.63
N ILE A 284 15.42 -4.32 18.24
CA ILE A 284 15.13 -4.49 19.67
C ILE A 284 14.22 -5.73 19.87
N ALA A 285 14.33 -6.41 21.01
CA ALA A 285 13.48 -7.56 21.31
C ALA A 285 11.98 -7.19 21.27
N GLY A 286 11.19 -7.98 20.53
CA GLY A 286 9.76 -7.74 20.29
C GLY A 286 9.46 -6.92 19.03
N GLN A 287 10.50 -6.35 18.41
CA GLN A 287 10.40 -5.61 17.17
C GLN A 287 10.57 -6.52 15.95
N ASN A 288 10.01 -6.11 14.81
CA ASN A 288 10.34 -6.71 13.52
C ASN A 288 11.81 -6.39 13.13
N ALA A 289 12.37 -7.13 12.18
CA ALA A 289 13.77 -6.99 11.81
C ALA A 289 14.08 -5.59 11.21
N VAL A 290 14.94 -4.83 11.88
CA VAL A 290 15.38 -3.50 11.46
C VAL A 290 16.51 -3.59 10.45
N THR A 291 16.35 -2.92 9.31
CA THR A 291 17.35 -2.89 8.23
C THR A 291 17.45 -1.51 7.59
N GLY A 292 18.44 -1.28 6.73
CA GLY A 292 18.60 -0.01 6.01
C GLY A 292 19.30 1.12 6.77
N PHE A 293 19.58 0.96 8.07
CA PHE A 293 20.51 1.82 8.81
C PHE A 293 21.95 1.57 8.39
N ALA A 294 22.88 2.48 8.72
CA ALA A 294 24.29 2.33 8.39
C ALA A 294 25.15 2.19 9.66
N GLY A 295 26.29 1.53 9.50
CA GLY A 295 27.26 1.39 10.58
C GLY A 295 26.75 0.59 11.79
N ALA A 296 27.04 1.05 13.00
CA ALA A 296 26.96 0.27 14.24
C ALA A 296 25.84 0.69 15.20
N GLY A 297 25.17 1.83 14.95
CA GLY A 297 24.16 2.35 15.86
C GLY A 297 23.11 3.21 15.16
N LEU A 298 21.87 3.22 15.67
CA LEU A 298 20.79 4.10 15.21
C LEU A 298 19.94 4.62 16.38
N ILE A 299 19.18 5.69 16.13
CA ILE A 299 18.04 6.05 16.97
C ILE A 299 16.93 5.03 16.71
N ASN A 300 16.54 4.29 17.74
CA ASN A 300 15.41 3.38 17.70
C ASN A 300 14.52 3.64 18.92
N SER A 301 13.32 4.15 18.69
CA SER A 301 12.43 4.56 19.77
C SER A 301 11.53 3.44 20.30
N PHE A 302 11.61 2.21 19.74
CA PHE A 302 10.87 1.02 20.21
C PHE A 302 11.37 0.48 21.57
N ASN A 303 12.18 1.26 22.30
CA ASN A 303 12.65 0.86 23.61
C ASN A 303 11.47 0.83 24.58
N ASP A 304 11.18 -0.35 25.14
CA ASP A 304 9.99 -0.62 25.97
C ASP A 304 8.68 -0.79 25.15
N GLY A 305 8.83 -1.11 23.86
CA GLY A 305 7.72 -1.21 22.90
C GLY A 305 7.27 0.16 22.42
N ASP A 306 6.07 0.23 21.84
CA ASP A 306 5.46 1.49 21.39
C ASP A 306 4.82 2.30 22.53
N TRP A 307 4.77 1.77 23.75
CA TRP A 307 4.04 2.42 24.84
C TRP A 307 4.64 3.76 25.29
N PRO A 308 5.95 3.92 25.54
CA PRO A 308 6.46 5.12 26.19
C PRO A 308 6.60 6.30 25.21
N LEU A 309 6.46 7.52 25.72
CA LEU A 309 6.56 8.74 24.91
C LEU A 309 7.85 9.51 25.21
N GLY A 310 8.34 10.28 24.25
CA GLY A 310 9.54 11.06 24.44
C GLY A 310 9.99 11.87 23.23
N SER A 311 11.07 12.60 23.42
CA SER A 311 11.78 13.25 22.32
C SER A 311 13.26 13.32 22.62
N MET A 312 14.07 13.46 21.58
CA MET A 312 15.48 13.80 21.70
C MET A 312 15.86 14.92 20.75
N THR A 313 16.76 15.80 21.18
CA THR A 313 17.19 16.98 20.40
C THR A 313 18.71 17.00 20.24
N SER A 314 19.18 17.23 19.02
CA SER A 314 20.60 17.35 18.69
C SER A 314 21.22 18.64 19.25
N PRO A 315 22.57 18.72 19.32
CA PRO A 315 23.26 20.01 19.37
C PRO A 315 22.82 20.93 18.24
N GLN A 316 22.98 22.25 18.44
CA GLN A 316 22.78 23.21 17.37
C GLN A 316 23.90 23.14 16.33
N PHE A 317 23.55 23.30 15.07
CA PHE A 317 24.47 23.43 13.94
C PHE A 317 24.09 24.62 13.05
N THR A 318 25.06 25.15 12.31
CA THR A 318 24.80 26.18 11.30
C THR A 318 24.41 25.52 9.98
N VAL A 319 23.34 26.00 9.34
CA VAL A 319 22.98 25.52 7.99
C VAL A 319 23.95 26.11 6.96
N ASP A 320 24.82 25.30 6.39
CA ASP A 320 25.84 25.72 5.40
C ASP A 320 25.67 25.06 4.02
N SER A 321 24.84 24.02 3.95
CA SER A 321 24.58 23.21 2.77
C SER A 321 23.12 23.35 2.31
N ASP A 322 22.84 22.99 1.06
CA ASP A 322 21.51 23.18 0.47
C ASP A 322 20.51 22.10 0.92
N TYR A 323 21.01 20.94 1.33
CA TYR A 323 20.19 19.81 1.75
C TYR A 323 20.62 19.24 3.10
N LEU A 324 19.64 18.74 3.84
CA LEU A 324 19.85 17.84 4.97
C LEU A 324 19.27 16.47 4.61
N ASN A 325 20.12 15.46 4.54
CA ASN A 325 19.76 14.08 4.25
C ASN A 325 19.81 13.26 5.55
N PHE A 326 18.93 12.29 5.70
CA PHE A 326 18.94 11.36 6.84
C PHE A 326 18.16 10.10 6.52
N LEU A 327 18.47 9.02 7.22
CA LEU A 327 17.73 7.77 7.17
C LEU A 327 16.56 7.85 8.16
N VAL A 328 15.38 7.42 7.74
CA VAL A 328 14.18 7.38 8.60
C VAL A 328 13.35 6.14 8.34
N GLY A 329 12.83 5.55 9.40
CA GLY A 329 11.92 4.40 9.41
C GLY A 329 10.96 4.50 10.60
N GLY A 330 10.22 3.44 10.92
CA GLY A 330 9.18 3.41 11.94
C GLY A 330 7.84 3.93 11.42
N GLY A 331 7.02 4.47 12.32
CA GLY A 331 5.65 4.90 12.06
C GLY A 331 5.48 6.10 11.15
N GLN A 332 4.31 6.14 10.53
CA GLN A 332 3.86 7.21 9.65
C GLN A 332 2.83 8.10 10.35
N HIS A 333 3.22 8.68 11.50
CA HIS A 333 2.37 9.59 12.27
C HIS A 333 2.88 11.03 12.09
N PRO A 334 2.38 11.78 11.08
CA PRO A 334 2.88 13.11 10.79
C PRO A 334 2.51 14.12 11.89
N ARG A 335 3.33 15.15 12.01
CA ARG A 335 3.07 16.29 12.89
C ARG A 335 1.80 17.04 12.48
N VAL A 336 0.86 17.19 13.41
CA VAL A 336 -0.39 17.94 13.19
C VAL A 336 -0.49 19.24 13.99
N SER A 337 0.29 19.40 15.07
CA SER A 337 0.34 20.62 15.87
C SER A 337 1.63 20.74 16.68
N ASP A 338 1.94 21.91 17.25
CA ASP A 338 3.13 22.09 18.11
C ASP A 338 2.92 21.52 19.54
N LYS A 339 1.75 20.92 19.79
CA LYS A 339 1.31 20.49 21.12
C LYS A 339 1.55 19.00 21.27
N LEU A 340 2.45 18.59 22.17
CA LEU A 340 2.77 17.17 22.41
C LEU A 340 1.97 16.55 23.56
N ASP A 341 1.28 17.35 24.37
CA ASP A 341 0.48 16.87 25.49
C ASP A 341 -1.00 17.27 25.36
N ASN A 342 -1.82 16.85 26.32
CA ASN A 342 -3.23 17.21 26.39
C ASN A 342 -3.50 18.44 27.26
N THR A 343 -2.53 19.30 27.56
CA THR A 343 -2.73 20.51 28.40
C THR A 343 -3.98 21.28 27.98
N PRO A 344 -4.95 21.55 28.88
CA PRO A 344 -6.19 22.21 28.50
C PRO A 344 -5.99 23.59 27.89
N PRO A 345 -6.77 23.96 26.86
CA PRO A 345 -6.81 25.34 26.39
C PRO A 345 -7.30 26.27 27.51
N PRO A 346 -6.80 27.52 27.60
CA PRO A 346 -7.29 28.48 28.59
C PRO A 346 -8.80 28.74 28.45
N GLY A 347 -9.53 28.64 29.55
CA GLY A 347 -10.98 28.81 29.54
C GLY A 347 -11.66 28.36 30.83
N ASP A 348 -12.97 28.22 30.75
CA ASP A 348 -13.84 27.82 31.84
C ASP A 348 -14.09 26.29 31.74
N LEU A 349 -13.60 25.53 32.72
CA LEU A 349 -13.85 24.08 32.80
C LEU A 349 -15.31 23.82 33.20
N LEU A 350 -16.02 23.07 32.36
CA LEU A 350 -17.38 22.61 32.65
C LEU A 350 -17.36 21.29 33.40
N PHE A 351 -18.41 21.08 34.21
CA PHE A 351 -18.71 19.82 34.89
C PHE A 351 -17.56 19.28 35.76
N ASN A 352 -16.65 20.16 36.21
CA ASN A 352 -15.44 19.81 36.96
C ASN A 352 -14.58 18.73 36.28
N GLY A 353 -14.60 18.66 34.93
CA GLY A 353 -13.89 17.60 34.20
C GLY A 353 -14.37 16.19 34.56
N PHE A 354 -15.64 16.05 34.97
CA PHE A 354 -16.21 14.79 35.48
C PHE A 354 -15.61 14.28 36.80
N GLU A 355 -14.78 15.08 37.47
CA GLU A 355 -14.19 14.74 38.77
C GLU A 355 -15.19 14.92 39.92
N VAL A 356 -16.26 14.12 39.91
CA VAL A 356 -17.22 14.04 41.03
C VAL A 356 -16.58 13.35 42.24
N PRO A 357 -16.98 13.66 43.49
CA PRO A 357 -16.45 12.99 44.68
C PRO A 357 -16.58 11.46 44.63
N ASP A 358 -15.65 10.74 45.25
CA ASP A 358 -15.74 9.28 45.35
C ASP A 358 -17.02 8.85 46.09
N GLY A 359 -17.70 7.85 45.53
CA GLY A 359 -19.00 7.38 46.04
C GLY A 359 -20.21 8.19 45.57
N SER A 360 -20.02 9.25 44.77
CA SER A 360 -21.10 9.97 44.08
C SER A 360 -21.16 9.61 42.59
N THR A 361 -22.28 9.92 41.95
CA THR A 361 -22.56 9.65 40.53
C THR A 361 -22.78 10.96 39.77
N LEU A 362 -22.79 10.91 38.44
CA LEU A 362 -23.17 12.10 37.66
C LEU A 362 -24.62 12.54 37.92
N ALA A 363 -25.50 11.66 38.43
CA ALA A 363 -26.85 12.06 38.83
C ALA A 363 -26.83 13.10 39.96
N ASP A 364 -25.89 12.95 40.91
CA ASP A 364 -25.72 13.89 42.02
C ASP A 364 -25.21 15.26 41.53
N ALA A 365 -24.52 15.28 40.39
CA ALA A 365 -24.10 16.48 39.67
C ALA A 365 -25.17 17.01 38.69
N GLY A 366 -26.38 16.46 38.70
CA GLY A 366 -27.53 16.92 37.90
C GLY A 366 -27.60 16.39 36.47
N TRP A 367 -26.76 15.40 36.10
CA TRP A 367 -26.88 14.73 34.81
C TRP A 367 -28.09 13.79 34.76
N THR A 368 -28.65 13.63 33.58
CA THR A 368 -29.77 12.71 33.32
C THR A 368 -29.41 11.78 32.16
N GLY A 369 -29.97 10.58 32.11
CA GLY A 369 -29.63 9.65 31.04
C GLY A 369 -30.50 8.40 31.01
N THR A 370 -30.28 7.58 30.00
CA THR A 370 -31.07 6.38 29.69
C THR A 370 -30.17 5.21 29.33
N GLY A 371 -30.72 4.00 29.43
CA GLY A 371 -30.04 2.77 29.00
C GLY A 371 -28.76 2.49 29.79
N ASP A 372 -27.76 1.97 29.09
CA ASP A 372 -26.45 1.63 29.64
C ASP A 372 -25.60 2.87 29.97
N LEU A 373 -25.98 4.04 29.46
CA LEU A 373 -25.30 5.33 29.72
C LEU A 373 -25.95 6.12 30.87
N ALA A 374 -26.88 5.50 31.62
CA ALA A 374 -27.50 6.16 32.76
C ALA A 374 -26.44 6.71 33.73
N PRO A 375 -26.65 7.88 34.36
CA PRO A 375 -25.63 8.56 35.16
C PRO A 375 -25.07 7.75 36.34
N ALA A 376 -25.79 6.70 36.78
CA ALA A 376 -25.33 5.78 37.82
C ALA A 376 -24.12 4.92 37.39
N PHE A 377 -23.86 4.83 36.09
CA PHE A 377 -22.75 4.07 35.50
C PHE A 377 -21.59 4.97 35.06
N GLN A 378 -21.65 6.26 35.41
CA GLN A 378 -20.66 7.28 35.00
C GLN A 378 -20.32 8.20 36.19
N PRO A 379 -19.13 8.81 36.21
CA PRO A 379 -18.06 8.65 35.24
C PRO A 379 -17.26 7.35 35.44
N ALA A 380 -16.57 6.89 34.40
CA ALA A 380 -15.67 5.74 34.45
C ALA A 380 -14.28 6.12 34.98
N THR A 381 -13.65 5.19 35.71
CA THR A 381 -12.26 5.29 36.19
C THR A 381 -11.28 4.47 35.35
N SER A 382 -11.75 3.79 34.31
CA SER A 382 -10.95 2.98 33.39
C SER A 382 -11.33 3.17 31.90
N GLY A 383 -10.43 2.77 31.00
CA GLY A 383 -10.59 2.85 29.54
C GLY A 383 -10.36 4.24 28.90
N GLY A 384 -9.77 4.25 27.70
CA GLY A 384 -9.37 5.48 27.01
C GLY A 384 -8.06 6.07 27.54
N ASP A 385 -7.22 6.52 26.62
CA ASP A 385 -5.87 7.02 26.90
C ASP A 385 -5.79 8.55 26.76
N PHE A 386 -4.84 9.16 27.45
CA PHE A 386 -4.63 10.62 27.47
C PHE A 386 -5.79 11.47 28.04
N TYR A 387 -6.65 10.89 28.87
CA TYR A 387 -7.56 11.66 29.71
C TYR A 387 -6.81 12.51 30.75
N ILE A 388 -7.46 13.50 31.33
CA ILE A 388 -6.89 14.39 32.34
C ILE A 388 -7.66 14.19 33.65
N GLY A 389 -6.95 13.85 34.71
CA GLY A 389 -7.56 13.54 36.01
C GLY A 389 -7.67 12.04 36.22
N ALA A 390 -8.76 11.58 36.81
CA ALA A 390 -9.05 10.18 37.12
C ALA A 390 -10.36 9.67 36.50
N LYS A 391 -11.26 10.57 36.10
CA LYS A 391 -12.64 10.24 35.71
C LYS A 391 -12.98 10.81 34.34
N ARG A 392 -13.74 10.06 33.53
CA ARG A 392 -14.25 10.51 32.22
C ARG A 392 -15.57 9.84 31.89
N ILE A 393 -16.24 10.31 30.84
CA ILE A 393 -17.31 9.54 30.22
C ILE A 393 -16.69 8.42 29.38
N ASN A 394 -17.15 7.19 29.58
CA ASN A 394 -16.75 6.05 28.76
C ASN A 394 -17.97 5.15 28.52
N THR A 395 -18.45 5.09 27.28
CA THR A 395 -19.66 4.31 26.96
C THR A 395 -19.38 2.81 26.80
N PHE A 396 -18.11 2.39 26.73
CA PHE A 396 -17.69 0.99 26.71
C PHE A 396 -17.77 0.34 28.10
N ASP A 397 -17.31 1.06 29.13
CA ASP A 397 -17.18 0.57 30.50
C ASP A 397 -18.37 1.05 31.36
N THR A 398 -19.50 0.34 31.23
CA THR A 398 -20.73 0.55 31.99
C THR A 398 -20.99 -0.65 32.92
N ALA A 399 -21.87 -0.54 33.92
CA ALA A 399 -22.05 -1.61 34.90
C ALA A 399 -22.34 -2.99 34.24
N GLY A 400 -21.66 -4.02 34.75
CA GLY A 400 -21.66 -5.36 34.16
C GLY A 400 -20.32 -5.68 33.50
N ALA A 401 -20.36 -6.24 32.29
CA ALA A 401 -19.16 -6.47 31.47
C ALA A 401 -19.00 -5.33 30.45
N PRO A 402 -17.78 -4.84 30.21
CA PRO A 402 -17.53 -3.79 29.23
C PRO A 402 -17.75 -4.30 27.81
N GLY A 403 -18.15 -3.43 26.86
CA GLY A 403 -18.38 -3.83 25.48
C GLY A 403 -18.92 -2.75 24.54
N ASP A 404 -18.75 -2.99 23.24
CA ASP A 404 -19.11 -2.07 22.14
C ASP A 404 -20.62 -2.05 21.78
N ASP A 405 -21.45 -2.84 22.45
CA ASP A 405 -22.89 -2.94 22.14
C ASP A 405 -23.77 -2.17 23.13
N ARG A 406 -23.16 -1.41 24.02
CA ARG A 406 -23.85 -0.63 25.07
C ARG A 406 -24.50 0.60 24.46
N GLN A 407 -25.75 0.87 24.84
CA GLN A 407 -26.53 1.94 24.22
C GLN A 407 -27.28 2.79 25.24
N GLY A 408 -27.43 4.08 24.93
CA GLY A 408 -28.12 5.01 25.80
C GLY A 408 -27.82 6.47 25.48
N THR A 409 -28.22 7.33 26.38
CA THR A 409 -27.91 8.76 26.32
C THR A 409 -27.54 9.30 27.68
N LEU A 410 -26.71 10.33 27.71
CA LEU A 410 -26.31 11.05 28.92
C LEU A 410 -26.31 12.55 28.64
N THR A 411 -27.12 13.32 29.36
CA THR A 411 -27.34 14.76 29.14
C THR A 411 -26.99 15.57 30.38
N SER A 412 -26.21 16.62 30.18
CA SER A 412 -25.72 17.51 31.24
C SER A 412 -26.80 18.41 31.83
N PRO A 413 -26.58 19.00 33.02
CA PRO A 413 -27.25 20.24 33.41
C PRO A 413 -27.06 21.35 32.37
N SER A 414 -27.95 22.34 32.39
CA SER A 414 -27.81 23.52 31.54
C SER A 414 -26.63 24.40 31.96
N PHE A 415 -25.95 24.98 30.98
CA PHE A 415 -24.89 25.96 31.18
C PHE A 415 -25.03 27.12 30.18
N THR A 416 -24.42 28.26 30.47
CA THR A 416 -24.46 29.44 29.59
C THR A 416 -23.26 29.42 28.64
N VAL A 417 -23.50 29.60 27.34
CA VAL A 417 -22.41 29.79 26.37
C VAL A 417 -21.86 31.21 26.52
N ASN A 418 -20.72 31.36 27.18
CA ASN A 418 -20.11 32.67 27.49
C ASN A 418 -18.75 32.90 26.79
N ARG A 419 -18.32 31.99 25.93
CA ARG A 419 -17.05 32.05 25.15
C ARG A 419 -17.31 31.65 23.70
N ASN A 420 -16.32 31.86 22.84
CA ASN A 420 -16.45 31.63 21.40
C ASN A 420 -16.39 30.15 20.99
N PHE A 421 -15.65 29.32 21.73
CA PHE A 421 -15.43 27.93 21.38
C PHE A 421 -15.78 27.01 22.54
N MET A 422 -16.27 25.82 22.21
CA MET A 422 -16.39 24.71 23.14
C MET A 422 -15.42 23.61 22.72
N SER A 423 -14.46 23.30 23.58
CA SER A 423 -13.39 22.33 23.34
C SER A 423 -13.54 21.15 24.31
N MET A 424 -13.23 19.93 23.88
CA MET A 424 -13.33 18.73 24.71
C MET A 424 -12.38 17.65 24.22
N LEU A 425 -11.94 16.78 25.13
CA LEU A 425 -11.19 15.58 24.79
C LEU A 425 -12.16 14.48 24.36
N VAL A 426 -12.01 13.95 23.15
CA VAL A 426 -12.85 12.86 22.63
C VAL A 426 -12.01 11.77 22.02
N GLY A 427 -12.37 10.52 22.33
CA GLY A 427 -11.88 9.30 21.70
C GLY A 427 -13.05 8.35 21.41
N GLY A 428 -12.73 7.11 21.04
CA GLY A 428 -13.70 6.09 20.64
C GLY A 428 -14.08 6.18 19.16
N GLY A 429 -15.21 5.60 18.81
CA GLY A 429 -15.63 5.35 17.43
C GLY A 429 -16.27 6.51 16.68
N HIS A 430 -16.36 6.33 15.37
CA HIS A 430 -16.99 7.22 14.42
C HIS A 430 -18.07 6.46 13.62
N ARG A 431 -19.35 6.82 13.78
CA ARG A 431 -20.44 6.28 12.94
C ARG A 431 -20.94 7.35 11.97
N THR A 432 -20.86 7.06 10.67
CA THR A 432 -21.38 7.97 9.64
C THR A 432 -22.91 7.89 9.57
N ALA A 433 -23.55 8.99 9.14
CA ALA A 433 -25.01 9.10 9.08
C ALA A 433 -25.71 8.01 8.23
N GLY A 434 -24.99 7.36 7.30
CA GLY A 434 -25.50 6.27 6.47
C GLY A 434 -25.58 4.91 7.17
N SER A 435 -25.00 4.77 8.37
CA SER A 435 -24.94 3.50 9.12
C SER A 435 -26.24 3.13 9.84
N GLY A 436 -27.17 4.07 10.00
CA GLY A 436 -28.38 3.88 10.79
C GLY A 436 -28.15 3.82 12.30
N GLN A 437 -26.92 4.09 12.76
CA GLN A 437 -26.52 4.13 14.18
C GLN A 437 -25.87 5.48 14.50
N THR A 438 -26.16 6.03 15.66
CA THR A 438 -25.65 7.35 16.11
C THR A 438 -24.66 7.15 17.25
N LEU A 439 -23.44 7.69 17.12
CA LEU A 439 -22.42 7.68 18.16
C LEU A 439 -21.70 9.04 18.17
N GLU A 440 -22.09 9.94 19.07
CA GLU A 440 -21.60 11.32 19.08
C GLU A 440 -21.89 12.06 20.39
N ALA A 441 -21.05 13.07 20.66
CA ALA A 441 -21.36 14.16 21.57
C ALA A 441 -22.12 15.27 20.80
N GLN A 442 -23.18 15.79 21.38
CA GLN A 442 -24.10 16.76 20.78
C GLN A 442 -24.26 17.99 21.67
N LEU A 443 -24.20 19.17 21.06
CA LEU A 443 -24.58 20.43 21.70
C LEU A 443 -26.05 20.71 21.45
N LEU A 444 -26.82 20.90 22.52
CA LEU A 444 -28.23 21.26 22.46
C LEU A 444 -28.39 22.72 22.87
N VAL A 445 -29.06 23.52 22.04
CA VAL A 445 -29.49 24.89 22.36
C VAL A 445 -30.99 24.98 22.19
N ASN A 446 -31.70 25.40 23.24
CA ASN A 446 -33.16 25.38 23.31
C ASN A 446 -33.78 24.00 22.95
N GLY A 447 -33.10 22.92 23.33
CA GLY A 447 -33.52 21.53 23.07
C GLY A 447 -33.21 20.97 21.68
N ASN A 448 -32.66 21.79 20.77
CA ASN A 448 -32.30 21.36 19.41
C ASN A 448 -30.80 21.04 19.32
N VAL A 449 -30.44 19.96 18.62
CA VAL A 449 -29.04 19.64 18.31
C VAL A 449 -28.52 20.66 17.30
N VAL A 450 -27.53 21.46 17.69
CA VAL A 450 -26.93 22.51 16.84
C VAL A 450 -25.51 22.18 16.39
N ARG A 451 -24.85 21.25 17.08
CA ARG A 451 -23.54 20.70 16.74
C ARG A 451 -23.46 19.24 17.18
N SER A 452 -22.65 18.45 16.49
CA SER A 452 -22.22 17.15 16.96
C SER A 452 -20.78 16.84 16.56
N LEU A 453 -20.13 15.90 17.25
CA LEU A 453 -18.84 15.33 16.90
C LEU A 453 -18.71 13.91 17.48
N ALA A 454 -17.89 13.09 16.85
CA ALA A 454 -17.59 11.72 17.28
C ALA A 454 -16.08 11.52 17.50
N GLY A 455 -15.67 10.31 17.88
CA GLY A 455 -14.27 9.91 17.95
C GLY A 455 -13.63 9.71 16.57
N ASP A 456 -12.42 9.17 16.54
CA ASP A 456 -11.64 8.87 15.33
C ASP A 456 -11.32 7.38 15.18
N ASP A 457 -12.18 6.50 15.71
CA ASP A 457 -11.92 5.06 15.85
C ASP A 457 -10.59 4.79 16.57
N ALA A 458 -10.36 5.51 17.68
CA ALA A 458 -9.10 5.49 18.43
C ALA A 458 -9.34 5.46 19.95
N GLY A 459 -8.53 4.70 20.69
CA GLY A 459 -8.58 4.65 22.16
C GLY A 459 -8.06 5.94 22.82
N ALA A 460 -7.19 6.67 22.12
CA ALA A 460 -6.65 7.94 22.56
C ALA A 460 -7.70 9.07 22.49
N LEU A 461 -7.84 9.82 23.58
CA LEU A 461 -8.61 11.05 23.58
C LEU A 461 -7.76 12.21 23.02
N ASN A 462 -8.34 13.01 22.15
CA ASN A 462 -7.71 14.21 21.61
C ASN A 462 -8.66 15.42 21.59
N TRP A 463 -8.10 16.63 21.54
CA TRP A 463 -8.85 17.88 21.58
C TRP A 463 -9.65 18.08 20.30
N LYS A 464 -10.97 18.12 20.44
CA LYS A 464 -11.93 18.51 19.40
C LYS A 464 -12.79 19.66 19.91
N GLY A 465 -13.47 20.35 19.02
CA GLY A 465 -14.35 21.43 19.44
C GLY A 465 -15.19 22.06 18.35
N TRP A 466 -16.07 22.96 18.78
CA TRP A 466 -16.96 23.73 17.92
C TRP A 466 -16.75 25.23 18.11
N ASP A 467 -16.92 26.00 17.03
CA ASP A 467 -17.26 27.42 17.14
C ASP A 467 -18.74 27.52 17.57
N VAL A 468 -18.94 28.12 18.74
CA VAL A 468 -20.24 28.32 19.40
C VAL A 468 -20.55 29.80 19.60
N SER A 469 -19.77 30.71 18.99
CA SER A 469 -19.93 32.17 19.14
C SER A 469 -21.34 32.66 18.78
N GLU A 470 -22.01 32.02 17.81
CA GLU A 470 -23.40 32.35 17.44
C GLU A 470 -24.43 32.09 18.56
N PHE A 471 -24.08 31.27 19.56
CA PHE A 471 -24.93 30.93 20.70
C PHE A 471 -24.59 31.74 21.96
N ALA A 472 -23.75 32.76 21.86
CA ALA A 472 -23.34 33.59 23.00
C ALA A 472 -24.54 34.08 23.82
N GLY A 473 -24.49 33.84 25.13
CA GLY A 473 -25.52 34.18 26.11
C GLY A 473 -26.70 33.20 26.19
N GLN A 474 -26.78 32.19 25.31
CA GLN A 474 -27.86 31.20 25.35
C GLN A 474 -27.57 30.07 26.34
N GLN A 475 -28.64 29.42 26.82
CA GLN A 475 -28.55 28.20 27.61
C GLN A 475 -28.36 26.99 26.68
N ALA A 476 -27.42 26.13 27.03
CA ALA A 476 -27.08 24.93 26.30
C ALA A 476 -26.95 23.71 27.22
N GLN A 477 -27.01 22.52 26.63
CA GLN A 477 -26.72 21.24 27.28
C GLN A 477 -25.80 20.41 26.38
N LEU A 478 -24.95 19.59 26.98
CA LEU A 478 -24.16 18.59 26.28
C LEU A 478 -24.88 17.25 26.41
N ARG A 479 -25.08 16.54 25.30
CA ARG A 479 -25.66 15.20 25.27
C ARG A 479 -24.74 14.22 24.57
N ILE A 480 -24.39 13.13 25.24
CA ILE A 480 -23.72 11.98 24.66
C ILE A 480 -24.79 11.00 24.19
N VAL A 481 -24.69 10.52 22.96
CA VAL A 481 -25.58 9.53 22.35
C VAL A 481 -24.76 8.34 21.89
N ASP A 482 -25.14 7.15 22.36
CA ASP A 482 -24.59 5.89 21.89
C ASP A 482 -25.73 4.95 21.47
N GLN A 483 -25.77 4.64 20.19
CA GLN A 483 -26.67 3.67 19.56
C GLN A 483 -25.89 2.67 18.70
N ALA A 484 -24.56 2.66 18.84
CA ALA A 484 -23.68 1.84 18.04
C ALA A 484 -23.56 0.43 18.61
N THR A 485 -23.26 -0.51 17.72
CA THR A 485 -22.93 -1.91 18.08
C THR A 485 -21.77 -2.39 17.22
N GLY A 486 -21.06 -3.42 17.67
CA GLY A 486 -19.86 -3.97 17.04
C GLY A 486 -18.65 -3.04 17.18
N GLY A 487 -17.48 -3.47 16.67
CA GLY A 487 -16.20 -2.78 16.87
C GLY A 487 -16.27 -1.25 16.81
N TRP A 488 -15.64 -0.58 17.78
CA TRP A 488 -15.71 0.87 17.98
C TRP A 488 -17.12 1.41 18.22
N GLY A 489 -18.01 0.58 18.76
CA GLY A 489 -19.35 0.99 19.19
C GLY A 489 -19.34 1.68 20.56
N HIS A 490 -18.39 2.57 20.80
CA HIS A 490 -18.27 3.30 22.05
C HIS A 490 -17.58 4.66 21.86
N LEU A 491 -17.79 5.58 22.80
CA LEU A 491 -17.18 6.91 22.83
C LEU A 491 -16.58 7.19 24.21
N THR A 492 -15.43 7.84 24.22
CA THR A 492 -14.82 8.37 25.45
C THR A 492 -14.79 9.89 25.37
N LEU A 493 -15.14 10.57 26.46
CA LEU A 493 -15.19 12.03 26.50
C LEU A 493 -14.73 12.55 27.85
N ASP A 494 -13.86 13.56 27.83
CA ASP A 494 -13.29 14.19 29.01
C ASP A 494 -13.12 15.71 28.82
N HIS A 495 -12.93 16.45 29.91
CA HIS A 495 -12.42 17.82 29.95
C HIS A 495 -13.10 18.80 28.98
N VAL A 496 -14.39 19.05 29.21
CA VAL A 496 -15.18 20.02 28.42
C VAL A 496 -14.88 21.44 28.87
N MET A 497 -14.46 22.30 27.95
CA MET A 497 -14.00 23.66 28.19
C MET A 497 -14.80 24.66 27.33
N LEU A 498 -15.18 25.79 27.92
CA LEU A 498 -15.56 27.00 27.16
C LEU A 498 -14.34 27.92 27.05
N THR A 499 -13.96 28.28 25.83
CA THR A 499 -12.65 28.86 25.51
C THR A 499 -12.75 29.98 24.48
N ASP A 500 -11.81 30.92 24.49
CA ASP A 500 -11.74 31.99 23.47
C ASP A 500 -10.89 31.62 22.25
N GLN A 501 -10.28 30.42 22.27
CA GLN A 501 -9.49 29.89 21.16
C GLN A 501 -9.98 28.51 20.78
N ALA A 502 -9.89 28.18 19.49
CA ALA A 502 -10.24 26.85 19.00
C ALA A 502 -9.35 25.77 19.63
N ALA A 503 -9.92 24.58 19.77
CA ALA A 503 -9.19 23.40 20.23
C ALA A 503 -7.99 23.12 19.31
N VAL A 504 -6.81 22.93 19.91
CA VAL A 504 -5.61 22.49 19.19
C VAL A 504 -5.36 21.02 19.56
N PRO A 505 -5.45 20.08 18.59
CA PRO A 505 -5.20 18.67 18.86
C PRO A 505 -3.75 18.47 19.32
N ARG A 506 -3.54 17.52 20.22
CA ARG A 506 -2.23 16.94 20.49
C ARG A 506 -1.71 16.29 19.22
N SER A 507 -0.45 16.50 18.91
CA SER A 507 0.27 15.82 17.85
C SER A 507 0.72 14.46 18.34
N ASP A 508 0.16 13.38 17.82
CA ASP A 508 0.53 11.99 18.10
C ASP A 508 1.70 11.53 17.20
N GLU A 509 2.66 12.42 17.00
CA GLU A 509 3.66 12.30 15.95
C GLU A 509 4.79 11.31 16.27
N THR A 510 5.23 10.57 15.25
CA THR A 510 6.48 9.83 15.23
C THR A 510 7.34 10.42 14.11
N THR A 511 8.23 11.35 14.46
CA THR A 511 8.84 12.24 13.46
C THR A 511 10.30 12.56 13.73
N VAL A 512 10.98 12.89 12.64
CA VAL A 512 12.20 13.68 12.63
C VAL A 512 11.83 15.11 12.21
N ASN A 513 12.18 16.09 13.01
CA ASN A 513 11.85 17.50 12.82
C ASN A 513 13.11 18.36 12.67
N LEU A 514 13.11 19.29 11.71
CA LEU A 514 14.09 20.38 11.66
C LEU A 514 13.56 21.58 12.44
N VAL A 515 14.32 22.02 13.43
CA VAL A 515 14.00 23.20 14.25
C VAL A 515 14.94 24.34 13.88
N VAL A 516 14.39 25.47 13.45
CA VAL A 516 15.14 26.71 13.16
C VAL A 516 14.53 27.84 13.98
N ASP A 517 15.37 28.56 14.73
CA ASP A 517 14.95 29.64 15.64
C ASP A 517 13.80 29.23 16.58
N GLY A 518 13.88 28.01 17.11
CA GLY A 518 12.91 27.45 18.05
C GLY A 518 11.60 26.96 17.43
N LYS A 519 11.43 27.02 16.10
CA LYS A 519 10.23 26.56 15.39
C LYS A 519 10.53 25.36 14.52
N VAL A 520 9.64 24.37 14.52
CA VAL A 520 9.70 23.26 13.55
C VAL A 520 9.37 23.80 12.17
N VAL A 521 10.31 23.71 11.23
CA VAL A 521 10.18 24.21 9.84
C VAL A 521 10.09 23.11 8.79
N ARG A 522 10.48 21.87 9.15
CA ARG A 522 10.32 20.65 8.36
C ARG A 522 10.05 19.47 9.29
N SER A 523 9.33 18.48 8.79
CA SER A 523 9.03 17.24 9.48
C SER A 523 9.04 16.08 8.48
N ALA A 524 9.42 14.90 8.94
CA ALA A 524 9.41 13.65 8.19
C ALA A 524 9.07 12.50 9.15
N THR A 525 8.41 11.48 8.64
CA THR A 525 8.05 10.26 9.37
C THR A 525 8.71 9.05 8.72
N GLY A 526 8.60 7.88 9.35
CA GLY A 526 8.75 6.62 8.66
C GLY A 526 7.56 6.32 7.73
N ALA A 527 7.53 5.09 7.22
CA ALA A 527 6.50 4.60 6.31
C ALA A 527 5.78 3.36 6.88
N ASN A 528 5.61 3.29 8.20
CA ASN A 528 5.15 2.09 8.91
C ASN A 528 6.04 0.88 8.58
N SER A 529 7.36 1.06 8.71
CA SER A 529 8.34 0.07 8.28
C SER A 529 9.60 0.07 9.14
N GLU A 530 10.13 -1.12 9.43
CA GLU A 530 11.45 -1.28 10.08
C GLU A 530 12.63 -1.07 9.13
N VAL A 531 12.37 -0.75 7.87
CA VAL A 531 13.40 -0.45 6.87
C VAL A 531 13.59 1.06 6.83
N LEU A 532 14.78 1.54 7.20
CA LEU A 532 15.11 2.94 7.05
C LEU A 532 15.42 3.28 5.59
N ASP A 533 14.87 4.39 5.10
CA ASP A 533 15.18 4.94 3.78
C ASP A 533 15.57 6.42 3.85
N TRP A 534 16.21 6.92 2.79
CA TRP A 534 16.67 8.30 2.71
C TRP A 534 15.50 9.27 2.60
N ALA A 535 15.43 10.19 3.55
CA ALA A 535 14.69 11.44 3.45
C ALA A 535 15.66 12.60 3.15
N SER A 536 15.15 13.64 2.49
CA SER A 536 15.92 14.84 2.18
C SER A 536 15.06 16.09 2.30
N TRP A 537 15.60 17.11 2.95
CA TRP A 537 15.02 18.46 2.97
C TRP A 537 15.92 19.44 2.24
N ASN A 538 15.36 20.19 1.30
CA ASN A 538 15.98 21.44 0.86
C ASN A 538 15.86 22.46 2.01
N VAL A 539 17.01 22.94 2.47
CA VAL A 539 17.19 23.87 3.58
C VAL A 539 17.98 25.12 3.16
N SER A 540 18.18 25.32 1.86
CA SER A 540 18.97 26.43 1.30
C SER A 540 18.49 27.81 1.76
N GLU A 541 17.19 27.97 2.01
CA GLU A 541 16.60 29.21 2.52
C GLU A 541 16.96 29.51 3.99
N PHE A 542 17.50 28.53 4.72
CA PHE A 542 17.94 28.68 6.10
C PHE A 542 19.45 28.91 6.24
N ARG A 543 20.18 29.04 5.12
CA ARG A 543 21.64 29.16 5.12
C ARG A 543 22.13 30.29 6.05
N GLY A 544 23.09 29.96 6.92
CA GLY A 544 23.66 30.84 7.94
C GLY A 544 22.88 30.92 9.25
N ARG A 545 21.70 30.30 9.36
CA ARG A 545 20.91 30.25 10.60
C ARG A 545 21.32 29.04 11.45
N GLN A 546 21.03 29.13 12.75
CA GLN A 546 21.17 28.02 13.68
C GLN A 546 19.95 27.10 13.59
N ALA A 547 20.22 25.80 13.51
CA ALA A 547 19.23 24.75 13.47
C ALA A 547 19.54 23.64 14.47
N SER A 548 18.55 22.83 14.81
CA SER A 548 18.72 21.54 15.49
C SER A 548 17.75 20.52 14.93
N ILE A 549 18.07 19.24 15.10
CA ILE A 549 17.18 18.12 14.78
C ILE A 549 16.45 17.72 16.07
N ARG A 550 15.15 17.50 15.99
CA ARG A 550 14.34 16.94 17.07
C ARG A 550 13.66 15.67 16.58
N VAL A 551 13.96 14.53 17.21
CA VAL A 551 13.25 13.28 16.97
C VAL A 551 12.18 13.15 18.06
N VAL A 552 10.95 12.84 17.67
CA VAL A 552 9.78 12.77 18.55
C VAL A 552 9.12 11.41 18.38
N ASP A 553 8.82 10.78 19.51
CA ASP A 553 7.93 9.63 19.59
C ASP A 553 6.80 9.98 20.55
N ASN A 554 5.62 10.25 19.99
CA ASN A 554 4.46 10.70 20.74
C ASN A 554 3.19 9.87 20.46
N ASN A 555 3.36 8.61 20.07
CA ASN A 555 2.26 7.71 19.75
C ASN A 555 2.39 6.38 20.51
N ARG A 556 1.29 5.89 21.12
CA ARG A 556 1.29 4.62 21.85
C ARG A 556 0.76 3.42 21.07
N PHE A 557 0.25 3.64 19.85
CA PHE A 557 -0.59 2.68 19.14
C PHE A 557 -0.09 2.44 17.72
N GLY A 558 -0.28 1.21 17.24
CA GLY A 558 0.16 0.84 15.90
C GLY A 558 1.67 0.93 15.79
N TRP A 559 2.17 1.61 14.76
CA TRP A 559 3.59 1.87 14.57
C TRP A 559 4.06 3.05 15.43
N GLY A 560 3.83 2.97 16.73
CA GLY A 560 4.13 4.03 17.70
C GLY A 560 5.62 4.13 18.06
N HIS A 561 6.49 4.12 17.04
CA HIS A 561 7.93 4.33 17.19
C HIS A 561 8.51 4.98 15.93
N ILE A 562 9.73 5.51 16.03
CA ILE A 562 10.50 6.15 14.97
C ILE A 562 11.92 5.58 14.97
N LEU A 563 12.45 5.36 13.77
CA LEU A 563 13.84 5.01 13.53
C LEU A 563 14.51 6.17 12.81
N ALA A 564 15.73 6.53 13.20
CA ALA A 564 16.50 7.56 12.50
C ALA A 564 18.01 7.32 12.56
N ASP A 565 18.69 7.64 11.48
CA ASP A 565 20.14 7.45 11.37
C ASP A 565 20.78 8.41 10.33
N GLU A 566 22.12 8.50 10.33
CA GLU A 566 22.95 9.16 9.31
C GLU A 566 22.46 10.54 8.83
N PHE A 567 22.42 11.51 9.74
CA PHE A 567 22.17 12.91 9.41
C PHE A 567 23.37 13.53 8.70
N VAL A 568 23.21 13.99 7.46
CA VAL A 568 24.27 14.50 6.60
C VAL A 568 23.85 15.84 5.95
N ALA A 569 24.61 16.90 6.20
CA ALA A 569 24.49 18.15 5.46
C ALA A 569 25.15 17.99 4.08
N SER A 570 24.44 18.29 3.00
CA SER A 570 24.87 17.95 1.64
C SER A 570 24.54 19.04 0.61
N PRO A 571 25.37 19.21 -0.44
CA PRO A 571 25.00 20.05 -1.57
C PRO A 571 23.92 19.42 -2.47
N GLN A 572 23.55 18.15 -2.27
CA GLN A 572 22.60 17.42 -3.13
C GLN A 572 21.61 16.60 -2.29
N PRO A 573 20.37 16.39 -2.78
CA PRO A 573 19.43 15.53 -2.09
C PRO A 573 19.85 14.06 -2.21
N ALA A 574 19.68 13.30 -1.13
CA ALA A 574 19.71 11.84 -1.21
C ALA A 574 18.44 11.34 -1.90
N THR A 575 18.57 10.31 -2.73
CA THR A 575 17.42 9.63 -3.35
C THR A 575 17.01 8.45 -2.46
N PRO A 576 15.72 8.31 -2.12
CA PRO A 576 15.22 7.12 -1.45
C PRO A 576 15.65 5.85 -2.20
N ARG A 577 16.25 4.89 -1.50
CA ARG A 577 16.72 3.62 -2.07
C ARG A 577 15.58 2.91 -2.77
N VAL A 578 14.36 2.94 -2.20
CA VAL A 578 13.16 2.34 -2.80
C VAL A 578 12.92 2.86 -4.22
N GLN A 579 13.20 4.14 -4.51
CA GLN A 579 13.04 4.71 -5.85
C GLN A 579 14.17 4.33 -6.82
N THR A 580 15.30 3.84 -6.31
CA THR A 580 16.45 3.41 -7.13
C THR A 580 16.41 1.94 -7.55
N TYR A 581 15.48 1.18 -6.98
CA TYR A 581 15.29 -0.23 -7.31
C TYR A 581 14.56 -0.40 -8.64
N ASP A 582 14.68 -1.59 -9.20
CA ASP A 582 14.08 -1.95 -10.48
C ASP A 582 12.68 -2.56 -10.22
N TRP A 583 11.64 -1.74 -10.41
CA TRP A 583 10.24 -2.14 -10.23
C TRP A 583 9.59 -2.59 -11.54
N LEU A 584 8.75 -3.63 -11.45
CA LEU A 584 7.88 -4.05 -12.55
C LEU A 584 6.80 -3.01 -12.84
N ASP A 585 6.32 -2.29 -11.83
CA ASP A 585 5.35 -1.23 -12.01
C ASP A 585 5.50 -0.24 -10.86
N TYR A 586 5.21 1.03 -11.13
CA TYR A 586 5.31 2.11 -10.16
C TYR A 586 3.94 2.56 -9.63
N GLY A 587 2.84 1.97 -10.11
CA GLY A 587 1.51 2.16 -9.56
C GLY A 587 1.22 1.19 -8.42
N ARG A 588 0.07 1.39 -7.76
CA ARG A 588 -0.32 0.58 -6.59
C ARG A 588 -0.93 -0.76 -6.96
N ASP A 589 -1.47 -0.89 -8.17
CA ASP A 589 -2.34 -2.00 -8.54
C ASP A 589 -1.68 -2.93 -9.58
N TYR A 590 -0.46 -3.39 -9.31
CA TYR A 590 0.22 -4.41 -10.12
C TYR A 590 1.07 -5.34 -9.25
N TYR A 591 0.44 -6.42 -8.76
CA TYR A 591 1.03 -7.35 -7.80
C TYR A 591 0.99 -8.81 -8.27
N ALA A 592 1.71 -9.69 -7.57
CA ALA A 592 1.76 -11.13 -7.82
C ALA A 592 2.05 -11.47 -9.29
N SER A 593 2.90 -10.67 -9.92
CA SER A 593 3.13 -10.74 -11.36
C SER A 593 4.02 -11.92 -11.71
N VAL A 594 3.49 -12.83 -12.51
CA VAL A 594 4.21 -14.02 -13.00
C VAL A 594 4.02 -14.18 -14.50
N SER A 595 4.84 -15.02 -15.14
CA SER A 595 4.83 -15.23 -16.58
C SER A 595 4.21 -16.56 -17.03
N PHE A 596 3.73 -16.59 -18.27
CA PHE A 596 3.29 -17.83 -18.92
C PHE A 596 4.43 -18.83 -19.12
N ASN A 597 4.16 -20.09 -18.82
CA ASN A 597 4.99 -21.22 -19.23
C ASN A 597 4.62 -21.70 -20.65
N ASN A 598 5.59 -22.35 -21.30
CA ASN A 598 5.45 -22.98 -22.62
C ASN A 598 4.96 -22.03 -23.74
N MET A 599 5.35 -20.76 -23.66
CA MET A 599 5.07 -19.76 -24.71
C MET A 599 5.82 -20.05 -26.01
N PRO A 600 5.21 -19.83 -27.19
CA PRO A 600 5.90 -19.95 -28.47
C PRO A 600 6.85 -18.77 -28.73
N GLN A 601 7.77 -18.93 -29.69
CA GLN A 601 8.61 -17.86 -30.25
C GLN A 601 9.50 -17.13 -29.23
N SER A 602 9.84 -17.78 -28.11
CA SER A 602 10.65 -17.20 -27.04
C SER A 602 10.07 -15.91 -26.45
N LYS A 603 8.77 -15.62 -26.68
CA LYS A 603 8.09 -14.47 -26.06
C LYS A 603 7.88 -14.73 -24.58
N ARG A 604 8.00 -13.67 -23.79
CA ARG A 604 7.65 -13.67 -22.37
C ARG A 604 6.45 -12.76 -22.17
N ILE A 605 5.35 -13.34 -21.69
CA ILE A 605 4.12 -12.59 -21.37
C ILE A 605 3.81 -12.75 -19.89
N MET A 606 3.52 -11.64 -19.22
CA MET A 606 3.18 -11.54 -17.80
C MET A 606 1.81 -10.93 -17.58
N LEU A 607 1.13 -11.33 -16.51
CA LEU A 607 -0.02 -10.63 -15.94
C LEU A 607 0.25 -10.40 -14.45
N GLY A 608 -0.26 -9.29 -13.94
CA GLY A 608 -0.33 -9.01 -12.51
C GLY A 608 -1.78 -8.99 -12.03
N TRP A 609 -1.97 -9.25 -10.75
CA TRP A 609 -3.20 -8.92 -10.05
C TRP A 609 -3.32 -7.39 -9.96
N MET A 610 -4.41 -6.85 -10.52
CA MET A 610 -4.66 -5.40 -10.57
C MET A 610 -5.49 -4.97 -9.37
N ASN A 611 -4.85 -4.96 -8.21
CA ASN A 611 -5.36 -4.51 -6.92
C ASN A 611 -4.16 -4.36 -5.95
N ASN A 612 -4.42 -3.86 -4.75
CA ASN A 612 -3.42 -3.73 -3.69
C ASN A 612 -3.94 -4.27 -2.36
N TRP A 613 -3.11 -5.03 -1.63
CA TRP A 613 -3.51 -5.60 -0.34
C TRP A 613 -3.93 -4.57 0.71
N ASP A 614 -3.48 -3.32 0.63
CA ASP A 614 -3.89 -2.23 1.51
C ASP A 614 -5.41 -2.03 1.53
N TYR A 615 -6.09 -2.21 0.40
CA TYR A 615 -7.52 -1.90 0.24
C TYR A 615 -8.31 -2.94 -0.55
N ALA A 616 -7.68 -4.08 -0.89
CA ALA A 616 -8.26 -5.07 -1.78
C ALA A 616 -9.65 -5.55 -1.37
N ASN A 617 -9.94 -5.62 -0.07
CA ASN A 617 -11.23 -6.04 0.48
C ASN A 617 -12.30 -4.94 0.51
N ASN A 618 -11.92 -3.69 0.28
CA ASN A 618 -12.78 -2.52 0.42
C ASN A 618 -13.21 -1.91 -0.92
N ILE A 619 -12.62 -2.35 -2.04
CA ILE A 619 -12.98 -1.80 -3.35
C ILE A 619 -14.48 -1.96 -3.65
N PRO A 620 -15.14 -0.95 -4.23
CA PRO A 620 -16.59 -0.87 -4.37
C PRO A 620 -17.13 -1.67 -5.57
N THR A 621 -16.70 -2.93 -5.72
CA THR A 621 -17.12 -3.81 -6.82
C THR A 621 -18.08 -4.92 -6.34
N SER A 622 -19.06 -5.25 -7.18
CA SER A 622 -20.01 -6.36 -6.97
C SER A 622 -20.56 -6.84 -8.32
N PRO A 623 -20.79 -8.15 -8.54
CA PRO A 623 -20.60 -9.25 -7.58
C PRO A 623 -19.15 -9.75 -7.47
N TRP A 624 -18.24 -9.31 -8.35
CA TRP A 624 -16.84 -9.72 -8.31
C TRP A 624 -16.00 -8.77 -7.46
N ARG A 625 -14.77 -9.22 -7.15
CA ARG A 625 -13.72 -8.38 -6.58
C ARG A 625 -12.36 -8.70 -7.20
N SER A 626 -11.68 -7.62 -7.57
CA SER A 626 -10.42 -7.57 -8.32
C SER A 626 -10.52 -7.86 -9.82
N ALA A 627 -9.46 -7.53 -10.55
CA ALA A 627 -9.22 -7.88 -11.94
C ALA A 627 -7.74 -8.27 -12.13
N MET A 628 -7.39 -8.82 -13.30
CA MET A 628 -5.99 -8.90 -13.74
C MET A 628 -5.65 -7.65 -14.55
N SER A 629 -4.37 -7.29 -14.60
CA SER A 629 -3.84 -6.28 -15.51
C SER A 629 -4.01 -6.70 -16.97
N LEU A 630 -3.73 -5.79 -17.91
CA LEU A 630 -3.48 -6.21 -19.29
C LEU A 630 -2.31 -7.21 -19.35
N PRO A 631 -2.37 -8.21 -20.27
CA PRO A 631 -1.22 -9.06 -20.57
C PRO A 631 -0.09 -8.24 -21.17
N ARG A 632 1.12 -8.37 -20.62
CA ARG A 632 2.29 -7.60 -21.02
C ARG A 632 3.37 -8.49 -21.63
N GLU A 633 3.77 -8.20 -22.85
CA GLU A 633 5.03 -8.70 -23.39
C GLU A 633 6.18 -7.97 -22.69
N VAL A 634 7.14 -8.73 -22.15
CA VAL A 634 8.30 -8.19 -21.44
C VAL A 634 9.59 -8.53 -22.21
N ALA A 635 10.48 -7.54 -22.31
CA ALA A 635 11.76 -7.65 -22.99
C ALA A 635 12.85 -6.89 -22.23
N LEU A 636 14.12 -7.19 -22.47
CA LEU A 636 15.23 -6.38 -21.97
C LEU A 636 15.71 -5.41 -23.03
N THR A 637 15.80 -4.13 -22.67
CA THR A 637 16.37 -3.07 -23.51
C THR A 637 17.64 -2.54 -22.86
N GLN A 638 18.71 -2.33 -23.64
CA GLN A 638 19.93 -1.71 -23.13
C GLN A 638 19.70 -0.25 -22.75
N THR A 639 20.10 0.14 -21.54
CA THR A 639 20.05 1.53 -21.05
C THR A 639 21.42 1.99 -20.55
N ALA A 640 21.54 3.26 -20.17
CA ALA A 640 22.74 3.78 -19.51
C ALA A 640 23.07 3.07 -18.18
N ASN A 641 22.06 2.50 -17.51
CA ASN A 641 22.21 1.76 -16.25
C ASN A 641 22.37 0.24 -16.45
N GLY A 642 22.61 -0.20 -17.68
CA GLY A 642 22.57 -1.62 -18.08
C GLY A 642 21.21 -2.03 -18.66
N PRO A 643 21.01 -3.32 -18.99
CA PRO A 643 19.73 -3.83 -19.47
C PRO A 643 18.60 -3.61 -18.45
N ARG A 644 17.43 -3.16 -18.91
CA ARG A 644 16.23 -2.96 -18.09
C ARG A 644 15.00 -3.55 -18.75
N LEU A 645 14.03 -3.99 -17.95
CA LEU A 645 12.77 -4.47 -18.47
C LEU A 645 12.01 -3.34 -19.15
N THR A 646 11.47 -3.67 -20.32
CA THR A 646 10.46 -2.89 -21.01
C THR A 646 9.20 -3.73 -21.14
N GLN A 647 8.05 -3.10 -20.96
CA GLN A 647 6.75 -3.77 -21.02
C GLN A 647 5.86 -3.15 -22.09
N LYS A 648 5.13 -3.98 -22.82
CA LYS A 648 4.09 -3.52 -23.75
C LYS A 648 2.86 -4.40 -23.57
N ALA A 649 1.67 -3.79 -23.52
CA ALA A 649 0.45 -4.56 -23.69
C ALA A 649 0.53 -5.37 -25.00
N VAL A 650 0.06 -6.62 -24.96
CA VAL A 650 0.12 -7.50 -26.13
C VAL A 650 -0.64 -6.91 -27.32
N GLN A 651 -0.16 -7.16 -28.54
CA GLN A 651 -0.72 -6.59 -29.77
C GLN A 651 -2.22 -6.89 -29.96
N GLN A 652 -2.71 -7.99 -29.38
CA GLN A 652 -4.13 -8.36 -29.41
C GLN A 652 -5.02 -7.31 -28.73
N VAL A 653 -4.52 -6.62 -27.70
CA VAL A 653 -5.21 -5.49 -27.06
C VAL A 653 -5.34 -4.32 -28.03
N ASP A 654 -4.28 -4.01 -28.77
CA ASP A 654 -4.31 -2.98 -29.82
C ASP A 654 -5.31 -3.32 -30.94
N GLY A 655 -5.52 -4.62 -31.20
CA GLY A 655 -6.50 -5.13 -32.16
C GLY A 655 -7.97 -4.85 -31.78
N LEU A 656 -8.26 -4.47 -30.54
CA LEU A 656 -9.61 -4.08 -30.11
C LEU A 656 -10.03 -2.71 -30.67
N GLY A 657 -9.08 -1.90 -31.14
CA GLY A 657 -9.30 -0.57 -31.73
C GLY A 657 -9.94 -0.62 -33.11
N THR A 658 -11.19 -1.09 -33.19
CA THR A 658 -11.92 -1.30 -34.45
C THR A 658 -12.76 -0.09 -34.88
N LYS A 659 -12.94 0.89 -34.00
CA LYS A 659 -13.71 2.11 -34.25
C LYS A 659 -12.81 3.25 -34.73
N GLU A 660 -13.42 4.26 -35.35
CA GLU A 660 -12.71 5.47 -35.75
C GLU A 660 -12.04 6.13 -34.54
N SER A 661 -10.76 6.49 -34.71
CA SER A 661 -9.96 7.15 -33.68
C SER A 661 -10.00 8.66 -33.86
N TYR A 662 -10.05 9.39 -32.75
CA TYR A 662 -9.77 10.82 -32.75
C TYR A 662 -8.26 11.03 -32.81
N ALA A 663 -7.77 11.91 -33.70
CA ALA A 663 -6.34 12.16 -33.82
C ALA A 663 -6.02 13.64 -34.03
N GLU A 664 -5.09 14.15 -33.23
CA GLU A 664 -4.43 15.45 -33.43
C GLU A 664 -2.97 15.22 -33.85
N LYS A 665 -2.69 15.34 -35.14
CA LYS A 665 -1.33 15.17 -35.69
C LYS A 665 -0.54 16.47 -35.80
N ARG A 666 -1.20 17.62 -35.67
CA ARG A 666 -0.56 18.94 -35.77
C ARG A 666 -0.13 19.38 -34.38
N ALA A 667 1.17 19.63 -34.23
CA ALA A 667 1.69 20.18 -32.99
C ALA A 667 1.05 21.54 -32.66
N ARG A 668 0.62 21.71 -31.40
CA ARG A 668 0.02 22.95 -30.89
C ARG A 668 0.43 23.19 -29.44
N ASN A 669 0.24 24.42 -28.98
CA ASN A 669 0.45 24.74 -27.58
C ASN A 669 -0.71 24.20 -26.72
N ILE A 670 -0.39 23.84 -25.48
CA ILE A 670 -1.34 23.59 -24.40
C ILE A 670 -1.16 24.78 -23.44
N PRO A 671 -2.04 25.80 -23.52
CA PRO A 671 -2.00 26.94 -22.61
C PRO A 671 -2.22 26.51 -21.17
N ALA A 672 -1.85 27.38 -20.22
CA ALA A 672 -2.13 27.15 -18.81
C ALA A 672 -3.62 26.84 -18.56
N GLY A 673 -3.90 25.94 -17.61
CA GLY A 673 -5.23 25.43 -17.29
C GLY A 673 -5.55 24.10 -17.98
N THR A 674 -6.78 23.63 -17.75
CA THR A 674 -7.29 22.34 -18.26
C THR A 674 -8.25 22.59 -19.43
N HIS A 675 -8.02 21.91 -20.55
CA HIS A 675 -8.74 22.12 -21.80
C HIS A 675 -9.34 20.81 -22.29
N ALA A 676 -10.66 20.68 -22.19
CA ALA A 676 -11.39 19.50 -22.65
C ALA A 676 -11.20 19.28 -24.16
N LEU A 677 -11.01 18.02 -24.55
CA LEU A 677 -10.99 17.62 -25.94
C LEU A 677 -12.42 17.52 -26.51
N PRO A 678 -12.59 17.53 -27.85
CA PRO A 678 -13.88 17.30 -28.47
C PRO A 678 -14.50 15.95 -28.04
N SER A 679 -15.83 15.84 -28.08
CA SER A 679 -16.56 14.63 -27.69
C SER A 679 -16.15 13.36 -28.45
N ALA A 680 -15.57 13.49 -29.64
CA ALA A 680 -15.00 12.37 -30.40
C ALA A 680 -13.80 11.70 -29.70
N ALA A 681 -13.15 12.40 -28.76
CA ALA A 681 -12.08 11.88 -27.92
C ALA A 681 -12.59 11.26 -26.60
N SER A 682 -13.86 11.46 -26.23
CA SER A 682 -14.40 10.99 -24.94
C SER A 682 -14.72 9.49 -24.95
N GLY A 683 -14.48 8.81 -23.83
CA GLY A 683 -14.86 7.41 -23.59
C GLY A 683 -14.32 6.85 -22.28
N ASP A 684 -14.87 5.70 -21.88
CA ASP A 684 -14.57 4.97 -20.64
C ASP A 684 -13.76 3.69 -20.87
N VAL A 685 -13.59 3.27 -22.14
CA VAL A 685 -12.77 2.12 -22.55
C VAL A 685 -11.98 2.48 -23.82
N GLN A 686 -10.72 2.87 -23.67
CA GLN A 686 -9.92 3.48 -24.75
C GLN A 686 -8.41 3.23 -24.60
N ARG A 687 -7.71 3.28 -25.73
CA ARG A 687 -6.25 3.49 -25.77
C ARG A 687 -5.97 4.93 -26.16
N ILE A 688 -5.06 5.59 -25.45
CA ILE A 688 -4.60 6.93 -25.76
C ILE A 688 -3.09 6.90 -25.98
N ASP A 689 -2.66 7.29 -27.18
CA ASP A 689 -1.25 7.49 -27.52
C ASP A 689 -0.98 9.00 -27.56
N VAL A 690 -0.13 9.51 -26.66
CA VAL A 690 0.15 10.94 -26.54
C VAL A 690 1.65 11.22 -26.42
N THR A 691 2.10 12.22 -27.17
CA THR A 691 3.45 12.78 -27.05
C THR A 691 3.35 14.28 -26.84
N PHE A 692 3.98 14.79 -25.79
CA PHE A 692 4.02 16.22 -25.47
C PHE A 692 5.39 16.61 -24.90
N ALA A 693 5.72 17.89 -25.01
CA ALA A 693 6.86 18.49 -24.32
C ALA A 693 6.34 19.42 -23.21
N PRO A 694 6.83 19.33 -21.96
CA PRO A 694 6.36 20.18 -20.86
C PRO A 694 6.64 21.68 -21.10
N GLY A 695 7.66 22.01 -21.90
CA GLY A 695 7.95 23.40 -22.27
C GLY A 695 8.33 24.24 -21.05
N SER A 696 7.62 25.37 -20.86
CA SER A 696 7.78 26.22 -19.67
C SER A 696 6.86 25.84 -18.51
N ALA A 697 5.93 24.90 -18.72
CA ALA A 697 5.05 24.44 -17.66
C ALA A 697 5.83 23.67 -16.58
N SER A 698 5.41 23.83 -15.32
CA SER A 698 5.91 23.04 -14.19
C SER A 698 5.37 21.62 -14.25
N LYS A 699 4.08 21.49 -14.58
CA LYS A 699 3.39 20.22 -14.83
C LYS A 699 2.58 20.28 -16.11
N ALA A 700 2.50 19.18 -16.83
CA ALA A 700 1.65 19.06 -18.02
C ALA A 700 1.26 17.61 -18.29
N GLY A 701 0.12 17.41 -18.95
CA GLY A 701 -0.32 16.07 -19.30
C GLY A 701 -1.75 16.01 -19.79
N ILE A 702 -2.43 14.93 -19.40
CA ILE A 702 -3.77 14.55 -19.85
C ILE A 702 -4.61 14.11 -18.63
N THR A 703 -5.90 14.42 -18.63
CA THR A 703 -6.86 13.87 -17.69
C THR A 703 -7.81 12.92 -18.42
N VAL A 704 -8.24 11.87 -17.74
CA VAL A 704 -9.14 10.83 -18.26
C VAL A 704 -10.28 10.58 -17.28
N LEU A 705 -11.33 9.91 -17.75
CA LEU A 705 -12.52 9.58 -16.96
C LEU A 705 -13.09 10.80 -16.23
N GLY A 706 -13.10 11.94 -16.92
CA GLY A 706 -13.52 13.22 -16.36
C GLY A 706 -15.02 13.49 -16.52
N ASN A 707 -15.56 14.37 -15.67
CA ASN A 707 -16.93 14.93 -15.82
C ASN A 707 -16.99 16.46 -15.66
N GLY A 708 -15.83 17.12 -15.68
CA GLY A 708 -15.68 18.57 -15.46
C GLY A 708 -15.31 18.96 -14.04
N ASN A 709 -15.67 18.15 -13.03
CA ASN A 709 -15.34 18.39 -11.61
C ASN A 709 -14.36 17.35 -11.05
N LYS A 710 -14.49 16.10 -11.49
CA LYS A 710 -13.65 14.96 -11.12
C LYS A 710 -12.96 14.40 -12.36
N SER A 711 -11.76 13.85 -12.17
CA SER A 711 -10.98 13.18 -13.22
C SER A 711 -9.78 12.46 -12.61
N THR A 712 -9.25 11.48 -13.34
CA THR A 712 -7.90 10.96 -13.06
C THR A 712 -6.89 11.77 -13.86
N VAL A 713 -5.84 12.26 -13.20
CA VAL A 713 -4.81 13.11 -13.85
C VAL A 713 -3.57 12.28 -14.13
N ILE A 714 -3.05 12.35 -15.35
CA ILE A 714 -1.81 11.68 -15.78
C ILE A 714 -0.87 12.77 -16.28
N GLY A 715 0.18 13.06 -15.52
CA GLY A 715 1.02 14.24 -15.74
C GLY A 715 2.51 13.98 -15.64
N TYR A 716 3.30 14.94 -16.13
CA TYR A 716 4.74 14.97 -15.92
C TYR A 716 5.11 16.19 -15.08
N ASP A 717 5.77 15.97 -13.94
CA ASP A 717 6.37 17.02 -13.13
C ASP A 717 7.81 17.26 -13.60
N LYS A 718 8.06 18.46 -14.13
CA LYS A 718 9.36 18.83 -14.69
C LYS A 718 10.44 19.01 -13.64
N ALA A 719 10.09 19.44 -12.43
CA ALA A 719 11.05 19.66 -11.35
C ALA A 719 11.48 18.32 -10.74
N ALA A 720 10.53 17.41 -10.53
CA ALA A 720 10.81 16.06 -10.04
C ALA A 720 11.43 15.15 -11.12
N GLY A 721 11.11 15.40 -12.40
CA GLY A 721 11.52 14.51 -13.49
C GLY A 721 10.68 13.22 -13.55
N GLU A 722 9.43 13.30 -13.11
CA GLU A 722 8.57 12.15 -12.85
C GLU A 722 7.27 12.21 -13.66
N LEU A 723 6.86 11.07 -14.18
CA LEU A 723 5.48 10.82 -14.60
C LEU A 723 4.67 10.48 -13.35
N TYR A 724 3.44 10.96 -13.24
CA TYR A 724 2.54 10.63 -12.14
C TYR A 724 1.12 10.33 -12.61
N ILE A 725 0.41 9.53 -11.82
CA ILE A 725 -1.04 9.38 -11.82
C ILE A 725 -1.56 9.95 -10.50
N ASP A 726 -2.42 10.95 -10.56
CA ASP A 726 -3.14 11.48 -9.41
C ASP A 726 -4.60 11.04 -9.49
N ARG A 727 -4.97 10.16 -8.56
CA ARG A 727 -6.33 9.62 -8.42
C ARG A 727 -7.09 10.18 -7.22
N SER A 728 -6.58 11.25 -6.60
CA SER A 728 -7.20 11.87 -5.42
C SER A 728 -8.61 12.40 -5.67
N ASN A 729 -8.93 12.77 -6.91
CA ASN A 729 -10.24 13.25 -7.33
C ASN A 729 -10.80 12.41 -8.49
N SER A 730 -10.53 11.09 -8.48
CA SER A 730 -10.86 10.16 -9.58
C SER A 730 -12.30 9.66 -9.57
N GLY A 731 -13.08 9.89 -8.52
CA GLY A 731 -14.47 9.48 -8.42
C GLY A 731 -14.89 9.12 -7.01
N ASN A 732 -15.20 7.84 -6.78
CA ASN A 732 -15.41 7.25 -5.45
C ASN A 732 -14.06 6.84 -4.85
N THR A 733 -13.58 7.59 -3.87
CA THR A 733 -12.28 7.39 -3.20
C THR A 733 -12.41 7.05 -1.72
N ASP A 734 -13.59 7.28 -1.14
CA ASP A 734 -13.77 7.35 0.32
C ASP A 734 -13.93 5.98 0.99
N PHE A 735 -13.89 4.91 0.21
CA PHE A 735 -14.01 3.53 0.72
C PHE A 735 -12.76 3.05 1.47
N HIS A 736 -11.60 3.72 1.30
CA HIS A 736 -10.39 3.43 2.05
C HIS A 736 -9.43 4.64 2.12
N PRO A 737 -8.86 4.97 3.29
CA PRO A 737 -7.99 6.14 3.45
C PRO A 737 -6.69 6.08 2.63
N LEU A 738 -6.14 4.89 2.40
CA LEU A 738 -4.92 4.70 1.58
C LEU A 738 -5.18 4.67 0.06
N PHE A 739 -6.43 4.80 -0.39
CA PHE A 739 -6.73 4.80 -1.83
C PHE A 739 -6.40 6.15 -2.47
N VAL A 740 -6.68 7.27 -1.79
CA VAL A 740 -6.33 8.62 -2.27
C VAL A 740 -4.81 8.74 -2.35
N SER A 741 -4.28 8.92 -3.57
CA SER A 741 -2.85 8.83 -3.83
C SER A 741 -2.41 9.56 -5.11
N VAL A 742 -1.11 9.89 -5.13
CA VAL A 742 -0.36 10.32 -6.32
C VAL A 742 0.82 9.37 -6.47
N ASP A 743 0.75 8.50 -7.47
CA ASP A 743 1.74 7.46 -7.69
C ASP A 743 2.62 7.85 -8.89
N SER A 744 3.94 7.66 -8.78
CA SER A 744 4.90 8.29 -9.70
C SER A 744 6.07 7.40 -10.08
N ALA A 745 6.64 7.67 -11.26
CA ALA A 745 7.78 6.97 -11.82
C ALA A 745 8.81 7.95 -12.40
N PRO A 746 10.12 7.73 -12.16
CA PRO A 746 11.15 8.56 -12.77
C PRO A 746 11.18 8.32 -14.29
N VAL A 747 11.00 9.40 -15.06
CA VAL A 747 10.96 9.37 -16.52
C VAL A 747 11.89 10.44 -17.09
N THR A 748 12.96 9.98 -17.74
CA THR A 748 13.84 10.84 -18.52
C THR A 748 13.15 11.22 -19.83
N LEU A 749 13.13 12.52 -20.14
CA LEU A 749 12.66 13.03 -21.43
C LEU A 749 13.50 12.46 -22.58
N ASP A 750 12.87 12.28 -23.74
CA ASP A 750 13.61 11.91 -24.95
C ASP A 750 14.60 13.01 -25.39
N ALA A 751 15.45 12.72 -26.38
CA ALA A 751 16.44 13.67 -26.89
C ALA A 751 15.83 14.97 -27.46
N SER A 752 14.52 15.00 -27.75
CA SER A 752 13.78 16.17 -28.21
C SER A 752 13.01 16.86 -27.07
N GLY A 753 13.19 16.43 -25.82
CA GLY A 753 12.53 16.97 -24.64
C GLY A 753 11.06 16.57 -24.52
N ASN A 754 10.65 15.44 -25.11
CA ASN A 754 9.26 14.97 -25.03
C ASN A 754 9.09 13.83 -24.02
N VAL A 755 7.87 13.77 -23.49
CA VAL A 755 7.26 12.61 -22.84
C VAL A 755 6.39 11.89 -23.86
N THR A 756 6.57 10.58 -24.00
CA THR A 756 5.69 9.73 -24.83
C THR A 756 5.01 8.68 -23.97
N LEU A 757 3.67 8.68 -24.01
CA LEU A 757 2.81 7.80 -23.23
C LEU A 757 1.89 7.00 -24.13
N ARG A 758 1.68 5.74 -23.77
CA ARG A 758 0.53 4.94 -24.18
C ARG A 758 -0.28 4.61 -22.93
N ILE A 759 -1.55 4.96 -22.94
CA ILE A 759 -2.44 4.86 -21.80
C ILE A 759 -3.59 3.95 -22.20
N TYR A 760 -3.88 2.93 -21.39
CA TYR A 760 -5.10 2.17 -21.48
C TYR A 760 -6.02 2.58 -20.35
N VAL A 761 -7.25 2.94 -20.72
CA VAL A 761 -8.33 3.30 -19.80
C VAL A 761 -9.38 2.22 -19.94
N ASP A 762 -9.77 1.63 -18.82
CA ASP A 762 -10.98 0.82 -18.70
C ASP A 762 -11.83 1.37 -17.55
N ARG A 763 -13.04 0.83 -17.36
CA ARG A 763 -14.07 1.36 -16.46
C ARG A 763 -13.61 1.67 -15.05
N SER A 764 -12.61 0.92 -14.56
CA SER A 764 -12.08 1.10 -13.22
C SER A 764 -10.56 0.96 -13.15
N SER A 765 -9.85 1.29 -14.23
CA SER A 765 -8.38 1.23 -14.25
C SER A 765 -7.75 2.16 -15.27
N VAL A 766 -6.52 2.57 -14.96
CA VAL A 766 -5.61 3.30 -15.84
C VAL A 766 -4.26 2.60 -15.83
N GLU A 767 -3.80 2.16 -17.00
CA GLU A 767 -2.48 1.55 -17.21
C GLU A 767 -1.64 2.42 -18.16
N VAL A 768 -0.60 3.05 -17.65
CA VAL A 768 0.27 3.97 -18.41
C VAL A 768 1.60 3.30 -18.72
N PHE A 769 2.00 3.31 -19.99
CA PHE A 769 3.29 2.84 -20.50
C PHE A 769 4.07 4.03 -21.03
N ALA A 770 5.16 4.40 -20.36
CA ALA A 770 5.96 5.57 -20.69
C ALA A 770 7.25 5.19 -21.42
N GLN A 771 7.68 6.05 -22.34
CA GLN A 771 8.94 5.91 -23.08
C GLN A 771 9.11 4.51 -23.69
N ASN A 772 8.10 4.07 -24.45
CA ASN A 772 8.04 2.73 -25.07
C ASN A 772 8.04 1.56 -24.08
N GLY A 773 7.55 1.78 -22.85
CA GLY A 773 7.38 0.73 -21.85
C GLY A 773 8.53 0.60 -20.85
N LEU A 774 9.49 1.54 -20.84
CA LEU A 774 10.58 1.57 -19.86
C LEU A 774 10.08 1.82 -18.44
N ARG A 775 8.93 2.47 -18.30
CA ARG A 775 8.22 2.67 -17.04
C ARG A 775 6.74 2.40 -17.23
N THR A 776 6.11 1.81 -16.23
CA THR A 776 4.67 1.60 -16.18
C THR A 776 4.11 2.07 -14.84
N ILE A 777 2.89 2.61 -14.87
CA ILE A 777 2.10 2.94 -13.68
C ILE A 777 0.70 2.37 -13.90
N THR A 778 0.23 1.56 -12.97
CA THR A 778 -1.07 0.88 -13.00
C THR A 778 -1.86 1.16 -11.75
N ASP A 779 -2.99 1.85 -11.90
CA ASP A 779 -3.88 2.16 -10.79
C ASP A 779 -5.33 1.87 -11.13
N GLN A 780 -6.04 1.31 -10.14
CA GLN A 780 -7.48 1.28 -10.12
C GLN A 780 -8.03 2.68 -9.84
N VAL A 781 -9.17 2.96 -10.45
CA VAL A 781 -9.95 4.20 -10.27
C VAL A 781 -11.43 3.84 -10.25
N PHE A 782 -12.27 4.60 -9.56
CA PHE A 782 -13.71 4.31 -9.49
C PHE A 782 -14.52 5.55 -9.90
N PRO A 783 -14.51 5.89 -11.21
CA PRO A 783 -15.12 7.12 -11.71
C PRO A 783 -16.63 7.16 -11.50
N GLU A 784 -17.16 8.38 -11.43
CA GLU A 784 -18.60 8.60 -11.37
C GLU A 784 -19.29 8.13 -12.65
N GLN A 785 -20.57 7.76 -12.54
CA GLN A 785 -21.35 7.32 -13.69
C GLN A 785 -21.35 8.37 -14.79
N GLY A 786 -20.93 7.98 -16.00
CA GLY A 786 -20.86 8.85 -17.17
C GLY A 786 -19.59 9.69 -17.29
N ALA A 787 -18.64 9.58 -16.36
CA ALA A 787 -17.37 10.27 -16.46
C ALA A 787 -16.50 9.63 -17.56
N ASN A 788 -16.36 10.34 -18.68
CA ASN A 788 -15.72 9.86 -19.91
C ASN A 788 -14.95 10.96 -20.64
N GLN A 789 -14.86 12.17 -20.07
CA GLN A 789 -14.17 13.29 -20.69
C GLN A 789 -12.66 13.09 -20.63
N VAL A 790 -11.98 13.49 -21.71
CA VAL A 790 -10.53 13.58 -21.80
C VAL A 790 -10.14 15.05 -21.97
N ALA A 791 -9.13 15.53 -21.25
CA ALA A 791 -8.64 16.90 -21.36
C ALA A 791 -7.10 16.96 -21.35
N LEU A 792 -6.52 18.00 -21.94
CA LEU A 792 -5.08 18.29 -21.81
C LEU A 792 -4.89 19.43 -20.81
N PHE A 793 -3.81 19.40 -20.04
CA PHE A 793 -3.52 20.46 -19.08
C PHE A 793 -2.06 20.90 -19.09
N ALA A 794 -1.83 22.13 -18.63
CA ALA A 794 -0.53 22.68 -18.30
C ALA A 794 -0.63 23.62 -17.09
N GLU A 795 0.34 23.57 -16.18
CA GLU A 795 0.41 24.39 -14.97
C GLU A 795 1.66 25.26 -14.97
N GLY A 796 1.55 26.48 -14.43
CA GLY A 796 2.70 27.39 -14.28
C GLY A 796 3.34 27.88 -15.59
N GLY A 797 2.80 27.52 -16.75
CA GLY A 797 3.40 27.84 -18.05
C GLY A 797 2.64 27.24 -19.23
N THR A 798 3.35 27.02 -20.34
CA THR A 798 2.79 26.46 -21.58
C THR A 798 3.55 25.21 -21.99
N ALA A 799 2.81 24.12 -22.19
CA ALA A 799 3.32 22.89 -22.76
C ALA A 799 3.03 22.83 -24.27
N ARG A 800 3.57 21.81 -24.95
CA ARG A 800 3.37 21.62 -26.39
C ARG A 800 2.95 20.19 -26.68
N LEU A 801 1.73 20.02 -27.16
CA LEU A 801 1.28 18.77 -27.75
C LEU A 801 2.05 18.53 -29.06
N LYS A 802 2.61 17.34 -29.23
CA LYS A 802 3.26 16.90 -30.47
C LYS A 802 2.31 16.03 -31.29
N SER A 803 1.68 15.07 -30.64
CA SER A 803 0.67 14.20 -31.24
C SER A 803 -0.25 13.62 -30.17
N LEU A 804 -1.51 13.40 -30.54
CA LEU A 804 -2.49 12.67 -29.74
C LEU A 804 -3.29 11.75 -30.65
N THR A 805 -3.53 10.52 -30.24
CA THR A 805 -4.51 9.62 -30.84
C THR A 805 -5.30 8.94 -29.72
N VAL A 806 -6.63 9.06 -29.77
CA VAL A 806 -7.55 8.37 -28.88
C VAL A 806 -8.30 7.32 -29.68
N THR A 807 -8.10 6.05 -29.34
CA THR A 807 -8.65 4.88 -30.01
C THR A 807 -9.67 4.22 -29.09
N PRO A 808 -10.98 4.28 -29.38
CA PRO A 808 -11.97 3.52 -28.63
C PRO A 808 -11.73 2.01 -28.80
N LEU A 809 -11.73 1.27 -27.69
CA LEU A 809 -11.51 -0.17 -27.71
C LEU A 809 -12.86 -0.91 -27.62
N SER A 810 -12.99 -1.98 -28.41
CA SER A 810 -14.12 -2.88 -28.30
C SER A 810 -14.09 -3.64 -26.98
N ARG A 811 -15.26 -3.86 -26.39
CA ARG A 811 -15.39 -4.65 -25.16
C ARG A 811 -15.03 -6.10 -25.42
N SER A 812 -14.09 -6.64 -24.67
CA SER A 812 -13.73 -8.06 -24.63
C SER A 812 -14.18 -8.65 -23.28
N MET A 813 -15.49 -8.75 -23.04
CA MET A 813 -15.97 -9.31 -21.77
C MET A 813 -15.85 -10.84 -21.72
N PHE A 814 -15.80 -11.37 -20.50
CA PHE A 814 -16.10 -12.76 -20.16
C PHE A 814 -17.39 -13.21 -20.85
N LEU A 815 -17.29 -14.18 -21.76
CA LEU A 815 -18.47 -14.87 -22.29
C LEU A 815 -19.01 -15.77 -21.18
N ALA A 816 -20.06 -15.35 -20.47
CA ALA A 816 -20.77 -16.23 -19.55
C ALA A 816 -21.17 -17.51 -20.29
N ALA A 817 -20.93 -18.67 -19.67
CA ALA A 817 -21.32 -19.95 -20.26
C ALA A 817 -22.80 -19.92 -20.63
N GLN A 818 -23.12 -20.04 -21.92
CA GLN A 818 -24.49 -20.14 -22.36
C GLN A 818 -25.12 -21.38 -21.72
N VAL A 819 -26.08 -21.18 -20.80
CA VAL A 819 -26.94 -22.25 -20.32
C VAL A 819 -27.68 -22.80 -21.56
N PRO A 820 -27.59 -24.11 -21.88
CA PRO A 820 -28.29 -24.66 -23.02
C PRO A 820 -29.79 -24.47 -22.79
N THR A 821 -30.44 -23.65 -23.60
CA THR A 821 -31.89 -23.60 -23.68
C THR A 821 -32.36 -24.98 -24.11
N LYS A 822 -32.88 -25.78 -23.17
CA LYS A 822 -33.65 -26.97 -23.50
C LYS A 822 -34.82 -26.53 -24.35
N ASN A 823 -34.77 -26.81 -25.65
CA ASN A 823 -35.93 -26.77 -26.52
C ASN A 823 -36.99 -27.70 -25.92
N ARG A 824 -37.99 -27.12 -25.26
CA ARG A 824 -39.28 -27.79 -25.03
C ARG A 824 -40.03 -27.74 -26.36
N LYS A 825 -40.16 -28.90 -27.01
CA LYS A 825 -41.35 -29.18 -27.82
C LYS A 825 -42.50 -29.51 -26.90
#